data_AF-A0A258TU40-F1
#
_entry.id   AF-A0A258TU40-F1
#
_cell.length_a   1.000
_cell.length_b   1.000
_cell.length_c   1.000
_cell.angle_alpha   90.00
_cell.angle_beta   90.00
_cell.angle_gamma   90.00
#
_symmetry.space_group_name_H-M   'P 1'
#
loop_
_entity.id
_entity.type
_entity.pdbx_description
1 polymer ?
#
loop_
_entity_poly.entity_id
_entity_poly.type
_entity_poly.pdbx_seq_one_letter_code
_entity_poly.pdbx_strand_id
1 'polypeptide(L)'
;MLPISRVMQAISCALFMLFCVFSGAQAATGPLTVQVVDHVSNQVRAGLEVEALERLSDGSQVWRAKRVTDGQGQAQFDLDGLGSGRNYVVRAKPYQHVVYSETISQTGWRQFRVGKFQLQVMDGRSGAPLPGQALTLKRRQADGGYLWAMNAQTDAAGWIRVDPMVGGVDAYAVEARSPTDGEVKASEALWGQGPHRFVLGNEALVARVRDGVSGIGLGDVWVEALERLGNGSLVSRLMRKTDAEGAARFDLDGVGQGRRYVLRTQPYSYLDRVESVDLTQAGEHLLRLGKLQIQMLDSRNDQAYRWRDVLLLEVQADGTHKSAGTYKTDGSGWIKLDPAQLGTRPYQVRAASLLDGSLKDSAAYNTEGSYRFSVGSAGLTVQVVDHVSNQARAGLEVDALERLLDGSQVWRAKRVTDGQGQAQFDLDGLGSGRTYVVRAKPYQHVVYSEPISQLGWRQFRVGTSQITLNESLSNSNLAGREVIAFEKLPTGALRWQSQAFTDAQGQIKFDLPGLGKGAVYLFRAVNPFGDGKDYYSDLLTWWGAYTFALNQADINAPDRVPPQVSLAFPEQAASVSRGGFRLYGSASDDVSIKAVRAFLTLPSGAVLERVASYRADTGSWYVDTGSLGAEGPGTLGVRVVAVDSGLNESVAAVDLSLLDDRIAPNLEILSHAAGAATPMGGFVVTGRVTDNTLSPRLTVQVSGGGLTAAEVRDVEVAPTSGNWAVRVAPESGFSTAPITLTLTAHDGVGNTTAKSLVLNPSDAFGQAWHVLRRTAFGATPGQVAAVAGEGAVSYLTRQLHPDSEDDSDFAQRQLGWPDLGGYLATDYLRHAVYSRRQLLEVMTWFWDNHVNTDYWRHIKADYERYEMAGFRAHALGRFRDLLEVSSKSPAMLYTLDGVTNMMGRPNENYARELLELHTLGINGGYSQQDVVEVARAFTGWTVVDGQFSFNASLHDNGVKVVLGTTLPANAGQADGEAVLDLLARHPSTANFVCGKLVTLLVSDVPVNSLIEQCAGVFVNTVDAPDQLAQVLRAILSSPEFLGSAYRGAKLKTPLELTVGLARNLGGDLGLSSGGDDLVVELQRMNMSLFVNPSPTGYAETGKNWVSTGMLLNRIRFLDRALSATPSAGATQFNLAGLMQADGLETAEGVVGRMLDLTLGPIWTRRHWDLGMALLTEEGSRPYFAWAPDAEQRLRSLGKALAVLPEYQYQ
;
A
#
# COMPACT_ATOMS: atom_id res chain seq x y z
N MET A 1 22.93 -4.95 -78.45
CA MET A 1 23.86 -5.82 -77.68
C MET A 1 22.96 -6.63 -76.75
N LEU A 2 22.55 -7.91 -76.95
CA LEU A 2 23.11 -9.19 -77.52
C LEU A 2 23.47 -10.21 -76.41
N PRO A 3 23.29 -11.57 -76.56
CA PRO A 3 23.24 -12.53 -77.75
C PRO A 3 21.84 -13.17 -78.09
N ILE A 4 21.49 -14.14 -79.01
CA ILE A 4 22.08 -15.16 -79.98
C ILE A 4 22.16 -16.66 -79.49
N SER A 5 21.82 -17.82 -80.15
CA SER A 5 21.18 -18.32 -81.44
C SER A 5 20.61 -19.80 -81.28
N ARG A 6 20.34 -20.80 -82.19
CA ARG A 6 20.67 -21.22 -83.61
C ARG A 6 19.66 -22.30 -84.25
N VAL A 7 19.97 -23.08 -85.35
CA VAL A 7 19.00 -23.66 -86.37
C VAL A 7 19.42 -24.98 -87.18
N MET A 8 18.47 -25.70 -87.89
CA MET A 8 18.53 -26.72 -89.05
C MET A 8 18.41 -28.30 -88.80
N GLN A 9 18.13 -29.29 -89.71
CA GLN A 9 18.02 -29.49 -91.23
C GLN A 9 17.05 -30.67 -91.74
N ALA A 10 17.19 -31.33 -92.95
CA ALA A 10 16.18 -32.25 -93.64
C ALA A 10 16.70 -33.32 -94.73
N ILE A 11 15.84 -34.22 -95.34
CA ILE A 11 16.20 -35.35 -96.32
C ILE A 11 15.03 -35.92 -97.26
N SER A 12 15.22 -36.70 -98.39
CA SER A 12 14.17 -37.39 -99.29
C SER A 12 14.62 -38.35 -100.49
N CYS A 13 13.71 -39.12 -101.18
CA CYS A 13 13.83 -40.08 -102.39
C CYS A 13 12.42 -40.48 -103.02
N ALA A 14 12.06 -41.34 -104.05
CA ALA A 14 12.49 -42.07 -105.33
C ALA A 14 11.24 -42.93 -105.88
N LEU A 15 11.00 -43.73 -106.98
CA LEU A 15 11.31 -44.11 -108.44
C LEU A 15 10.21 -45.19 -108.93
N PHE A 16 9.91 -45.82 -110.12
CA PHE A 16 10.06 -45.90 -111.65
C PHE A 16 8.93 -46.94 -112.18
N MET A 17 8.60 -47.52 -113.39
CA MET A 17 8.79 -47.67 -114.91
C MET A 17 7.51 -48.45 -115.50
N LEU A 18 7.12 -48.98 -116.71
CA LEU A 18 7.42 -49.29 -118.20
C LEU A 18 6.00 -49.55 -118.93
N PHE A 19 5.57 -50.05 -120.14
CA PHE A 19 5.93 -50.70 -121.48
C PHE A 19 4.83 -50.36 -122.59
N CYS A 20 4.36 -50.99 -123.72
CA CYS A 20 4.44 -52.26 -124.56
C CYS A 20 3.85 -52.09 -126.05
N VAL A 21 3.45 -53.15 -126.83
CA VAL A 21 2.98 -53.19 -128.30
C VAL A 21 1.89 -54.30 -128.59
N PHE A 22 1.22 -54.69 -129.73
CA PHE A 22 1.07 -54.46 -131.24
C PHE A 22 -0.37 -54.97 -131.73
N SER A 23 -0.90 -55.32 -132.95
CA SER A 23 -0.66 -55.46 -134.45
C SER A 23 -1.98 -55.84 -135.26
N GLY A 24 -2.11 -55.80 -136.62
CA GLY A 24 -3.25 -56.45 -137.39
C GLY A 24 -3.90 -55.78 -138.64
N ALA A 25 -5.14 -55.26 -138.51
CA ALA A 25 -6.04 -54.88 -139.63
C ALA A 25 -7.00 -53.67 -139.35
N GLN A 26 -7.87 -53.32 -140.30
CA GLN A 26 -8.69 -52.07 -140.42
C GLN A 26 -9.92 -52.30 -141.35
N ALA A 27 -10.96 -51.45 -141.54
CA ALA A 27 -11.48 -50.16 -141.01
C ALA A 27 -13.02 -50.11 -141.31
N ALA A 28 -13.84 -49.04 -141.43
CA ALA A 28 -13.74 -47.55 -141.39
C ALA A 28 -15.12 -46.92 -141.03
N THR A 29 -15.18 -45.64 -140.62
CA THR A 29 -16.35 -45.04 -139.89
C THR A 29 -16.49 -43.49 -140.01
N GLY A 30 -17.23 -42.80 -139.10
CA GLY A 30 -17.48 -41.33 -139.08
C GLY A 30 -17.93 -40.73 -137.71
N PRO A 31 -18.24 -39.40 -137.57
CA PRO A 31 -17.99 -38.59 -136.35
C PRO A 31 -19.16 -38.27 -135.35
N LEU A 32 -18.87 -37.49 -134.28
CA LEU A 32 -19.73 -37.07 -133.14
C LEU A 32 -19.94 -35.53 -133.06
N THR A 33 -21.10 -35.05 -132.61
CA THR A 33 -21.41 -33.63 -132.33
C THR A 33 -21.98 -33.40 -130.92
N VAL A 34 -21.57 -32.34 -130.22
CA VAL A 34 -22.08 -31.96 -128.89
C VAL A 34 -22.50 -30.49 -128.82
N GLN A 35 -23.70 -30.19 -128.31
CA GLN A 35 -24.19 -28.83 -128.03
C GLN A 35 -24.12 -28.49 -126.53
N VAL A 36 -23.54 -27.35 -126.13
CA VAL A 36 -23.49 -26.90 -124.72
C VAL A 36 -24.56 -25.84 -124.43
N VAL A 37 -25.31 -26.02 -123.33
CA VAL A 37 -26.51 -25.23 -122.99
C VAL A 37 -26.62 -25.00 -121.47
N ASP A 38 -27.04 -23.82 -121.02
CA ASP A 38 -27.35 -23.57 -119.61
C ASP A 38 -28.57 -24.37 -119.11
N HIS A 39 -28.49 -24.92 -117.90
CA HIS A 39 -29.47 -25.88 -117.39
C HIS A 39 -30.83 -25.22 -117.08
N VAL A 40 -30.82 -24.00 -116.53
CA VAL A 40 -32.01 -23.31 -116.01
C VAL A 40 -32.60 -22.37 -117.06
N SER A 41 -31.77 -21.59 -117.75
CA SER A 41 -32.21 -20.64 -118.78
C SER A 41 -32.34 -21.25 -120.18
N ASN A 42 -31.89 -22.50 -120.40
CA ASN A 42 -31.90 -23.21 -121.68
C ASN A 42 -31.14 -22.49 -122.83
N GLN A 43 -30.31 -21.48 -122.54
CA GLN A 43 -29.54 -20.75 -123.55
C GLN A 43 -28.29 -21.51 -124.00
N VAL A 44 -28.06 -21.57 -125.31
CA VAL A 44 -26.84 -22.16 -125.90
C VAL A 44 -25.58 -21.37 -125.50
N ARG A 45 -24.45 -22.06 -125.36
CA ARG A 45 -23.14 -21.47 -125.02
C ARG A 45 -22.21 -21.57 -126.22
N ALA A 46 -22.27 -20.56 -127.08
CA ALA A 46 -21.37 -20.34 -128.21
C ALA A 46 -19.99 -19.82 -127.75
N GLY A 47 -18.94 -20.02 -128.56
CA GLY A 47 -17.58 -19.54 -128.27
C GLY A 47 -16.88 -20.27 -127.12
N LEU A 48 -17.45 -21.36 -126.62
CA LEU A 48 -17.00 -22.10 -125.46
C LEU A 48 -16.08 -23.24 -125.87
N GLU A 49 -14.91 -23.33 -125.23
CA GLU A 49 -14.01 -24.46 -125.42
C GLU A 49 -14.61 -25.75 -124.82
N VAL A 50 -14.68 -26.79 -125.65
CA VAL A 50 -15.12 -28.13 -125.31
C VAL A 50 -14.00 -29.12 -125.67
N GLU A 51 -13.60 -29.93 -124.70
CA GLU A 51 -12.54 -30.92 -124.84
C GLU A 51 -13.13 -32.32 -124.71
N ALA A 52 -12.93 -33.16 -125.74
CA ALA A 52 -13.25 -34.57 -125.70
C ALA A 52 -12.05 -35.37 -125.16
N LEU A 53 -12.31 -36.18 -124.15
CA LEU A 53 -11.35 -37.07 -123.51
C LEU A 53 -11.83 -38.52 -123.66
N GLU A 54 -10.98 -39.41 -124.13
CA GLU A 54 -11.25 -40.85 -124.06
C GLU A 54 -11.20 -41.28 -122.60
N ARG A 55 -12.20 -42.03 -122.16
CA ARG A 55 -12.27 -42.63 -120.83
C ARG A 55 -11.81 -44.07 -120.92
N LEU A 56 -10.63 -44.34 -120.38
CA LEU A 56 -10.01 -45.67 -120.37
C LEU A 56 -10.73 -46.61 -119.39
N SER A 57 -10.41 -47.90 -119.47
CA SER A 57 -11.03 -48.96 -118.66
C SER A 57 -10.72 -48.89 -117.16
N ASP A 58 -9.67 -48.18 -116.76
CA ASP A 58 -9.38 -47.82 -115.36
C ASP A 58 -10.20 -46.60 -114.86
N GLY A 59 -11.02 -46.02 -115.74
CA GLY A 59 -11.84 -44.84 -115.47
C GLY A 59 -11.13 -43.50 -115.67
N SER A 60 -9.81 -43.51 -115.93
CA SER A 60 -9.01 -42.31 -116.22
C SER A 60 -9.42 -41.66 -117.55
N GLN A 61 -9.10 -40.38 -117.72
CA GLN A 61 -9.54 -39.58 -118.87
C GLN A 61 -8.33 -38.97 -119.60
N VAL A 62 -8.08 -39.45 -120.82
CA VAL A 62 -6.99 -38.98 -121.68
C VAL A 62 -7.57 -38.03 -122.72
N TRP A 63 -7.10 -36.79 -122.76
CA TRP A 63 -7.52 -35.82 -123.78
C TRP A 63 -7.24 -36.36 -125.19
N ARG A 64 -8.21 -36.18 -126.11
CA ARG A 64 -8.11 -36.62 -127.51
C ARG A 64 -8.32 -35.50 -128.52
N ALA A 65 -9.26 -34.60 -128.26
CA ALA A 65 -9.54 -33.50 -129.17
C ALA A 65 -10.15 -32.29 -128.44
N LYS A 66 -9.96 -31.11 -129.02
CA LYS A 66 -10.57 -29.85 -128.57
C LYS A 66 -11.26 -29.16 -129.72
N ARG A 67 -12.38 -28.52 -129.42
CA ARG A 67 -13.19 -27.72 -130.33
C ARG A 67 -13.74 -26.51 -129.57
N VAL A 68 -14.03 -25.43 -130.28
CA VAL A 68 -14.81 -24.31 -129.75
C VAL A 68 -16.24 -24.50 -130.25
N THR A 69 -17.24 -24.19 -129.44
CA THR A 69 -18.63 -24.21 -129.89
C THR A 69 -18.93 -23.08 -130.87
N ASP A 70 -19.67 -23.41 -131.92
CA ASP A 70 -20.16 -22.45 -132.91
C ASP A 70 -21.27 -21.52 -132.35
N GLY A 71 -21.86 -20.68 -133.21
CA GLY A 71 -22.98 -19.81 -132.84
C GLY A 71 -24.26 -20.52 -132.40
N GLN A 72 -24.40 -21.83 -132.66
CA GLN A 72 -25.47 -22.69 -132.17
C GLN A 72 -25.08 -23.43 -130.88
N GLY A 73 -23.90 -23.15 -130.32
CA GLY A 73 -23.36 -23.83 -129.15
C GLY A 73 -22.82 -25.24 -129.45
N GLN A 74 -22.57 -25.60 -130.71
CA GLN A 74 -22.21 -26.96 -131.14
C GLN A 74 -20.71 -27.12 -131.45
N ALA A 75 -20.15 -28.26 -131.05
CA ALA A 75 -18.76 -28.66 -131.25
C ALA A 75 -18.71 -30.07 -131.83
N GLN A 76 -18.11 -30.24 -133.01
CA GLN A 76 -18.04 -31.52 -133.73
C GLN A 76 -16.64 -32.15 -133.66
N PHE A 77 -16.58 -33.39 -133.20
CA PHE A 77 -15.38 -34.17 -132.96
C PHE A 77 -15.40 -35.44 -133.80
N ASP A 78 -14.31 -35.71 -134.52
CA ASP A 78 -14.02 -37.05 -135.00
C ASP A 78 -13.06 -37.71 -134.01
N LEU A 79 -13.39 -38.93 -133.56
CA LEU A 79 -12.85 -39.52 -132.34
C LEU A 79 -12.54 -41.01 -132.53
N ASP A 80 -11.25 -41.33 -132.54
CA ASP A 80 -10.74 -42.66 -132.87
C ASP A 80 -11.34 -43.76 -131.97
N GLY A 81 -11.95 -44.78 -132.61
CA GLY A 81 -12.63 -45.91 -131.98
C GLY A 81 -13.95 -45.60 -131.24
N LEU A 82 -14.48 -44.37 -131.31
CA LEU A 82 -15.83 -44.07 -130.82
C LEU A 82 -16.88 -44.83 -131.65
N GLY A 83 -17.84 -45.49 -131.00
CA GLY A 83 -18.73 -46.43 -131.67
C GLY A 83 -18.10 -47.79 -131.99
N SER A 84 -16.79 -47.97 -131.74
CA SER A 84 -16.05 -49.23 -131.87
C SER A 84 -15.56 -49.78 -130.52
N GLY A 85 -16.18 -49.35 -129.42
CA GLY A 85 -15.92 -49.83 -128.06
C GLY A 85 -15.18 -48.85 -127.14
N ARG A 86 -14.65 -47.73 -127.65
CA ARG A 86 -14.07 -46.68 -126.79
C ARG A 86 -15.14 -45.75 -126.21
N ASN A 87 -14.97 -45.44 -124.95
CA ASN A 87 -15.77 -44.47 -124.20
C ASN A 87 -15.09 -43.11 -124.21
N TYR A 88 -15.88 -42.04 -124.20
CA TYR A 88 -15.41 -40.66 -124.12
C TYR A 88 -16.22 -39.87 -123.09
N VAL A 89 -15.74 -38.71 -122.67
CA VAL A 89 -16.54 -37.63 -122.09
C VAL A 89 -16.16 -36.33 -122.79
N VAL A 90 -17.02 -35.32 -122.74
CA VAL A 90 -16.59 -33.94 -123.00
C VAL A 90 -16.55 -33.13 -121.71
N ARG A 91 -15.64 -32.17 -121.63
CA ARG A 91 -15.63 -31.15 -120.58
C ARG A 91 -15.62 -29.75 -121.17
N ALA A 92 -16.18 -28.80 -120.45
CA ALA A 92 -16.23 -27.39 -120.85
C ALA A 92 -16.09 -26.49 -119.61
N LYS A 93 -15.78 -25.20 -119.82
CA LYS A 93 -15.69 -24.20 -118.74
C LYS A 93 -16.66 -23.03 -118.97
N PRO A 94 -17.99 -23.24 -118.84
CA PRO A 94 -19.03 -22.26 -119.18
C PRO A 94 -19.13 -21.09 -118.19
N TYR A 95 -18.62 -21.28 -116.98
CA TYR A 95 -18.61 -20.34 -115.87
C TYR A 95 -17.22 -20.39 -115.21
N GLN A 96 -17.08 -20.04 -113.93
CA GLN A 96 -15.78 -20.06 -113.25
C GLN A 96 -15.19 -21.47 -113.03
N HIS A 97 -15.98 -22.53 -113.18
CA HIS A 97 -15.59 -23.92 -112.93
C HIS A 97 -15.67 -24.80 -114.19
N VAL A 98 -14.81 -25.82 -114.26
CA VAL A 98 -14.85 -26.84 -115.33
C VAL A 98 -15.88 -27.90 -114.98
N VAL A 99 -16.70 -28.28 -115.95
CA VAL A 99 -17.77 -29.26 -115.81
C VAL A 99 -17.60 -30.35 -116.87
N TYR A 100 -18.03 -31.57 -116.54
CA TYR A 100 -17.86 -32.77 -117.37
C TYR A 100 -19.24 -33.34 -117.75
N SER A 101 -19.34 -33.91 -118.95
CA SER A 101 -20.52 -34.65 -119.40
C SER A 101 -20.57 -36.06 -118.81
N GLU A 102 -21.70 -36.70 -119.02
CA GLU A 102 -21.82 -38.16 -118.93
C GLU A 102 -20.98 -38.85 -120.02
N THR A 103 -20.77 -40.16 -119.89
CA THR A 103 -19.95 -40.96 -120.80
C THR A 103 -20.64 -41.17 -122.15
N ILE A 104 -19.91 -40.94 -123.25
CA ILE A 104 -20.33 -41.03 -124.64
C ILE A 104 -19.58 -42.20 -125.30
N SER A 105 -20.29 -43.27 -125.68
CA SER A 105 -19.73 -44.51 -126.25
C SER A 105 -19.94 -44.68 -127.75
N GLN A 106 -20.78 -43.83 -128.35
CA GLN A 106 -21.22 -43.90 -129.74
C GLN A 106 -21.19 -42.51 -130.39
N THR A 107 -21.15 -42.51 -131.72
CA THR A 107 -21.19 -41.32 -132.58
C THR A 107 -22.61 -40.72 -132.66
N GLY A 108 -22.80 -39.61 -133.38
CA GLY A 108 -24.08 -38.89 -133.48
C GLY A 108 -24.13 -37.61 -132.64
N TRP A 109 -25.33 -37.18 -132.21
CA TRP A 109 -25.54 -35.88 -131.53
C TRP A 109 -25.80 -36.02 -130.03
N ARG A 110 -25.34 -35.06 -129.22
CA ARG A 110 -25.56 -34.97 -127.75
C ARG A 110 -25.74 -33.52 -127.29
N GLN A 111 -26.44 -33.32 -126.19
CA GLN A 111 -26.56 -32.02 -125.50
C GLN A 111 -25.92 -32.10 -124.11
N PHE A 112 -25.22 -31.05 -123.70
CA PHE A 112 -24.47 -30.96 -122.44
C PHE A 112 -24.97 -29.75 -121.62
N ARG A 113 -25.58 -30.01 -120.45
CA ARG A 113 -26.24 -28.99 -119.62
C ARG A 113 -25.46 -28.61 -118.36
N VAL A 114 -25.38 -27.30 -118.08
CA VAL A 114 -24.47 -26.70 -117.09
C VAL A 114 -25.15 -25.58 -116.26
N GLY A 115 -24.78 -25.36 -114.99
CA GLY A 115 -25.24 -24.24 -114.15
C GLY A 115 -26.39 -24.54 -113.17
N LYS A 116 -26.43 -25.75 -112.59
CA LYS A 116 -27.60 -26.32 -111.89
C LYS A 116 -27.96 -25.70 -110.53
N PHE A 117 -27.02 -25.30 -109.68
CA PHE A 117 -27.33 -24.75 -108.34
C PHE A 117 -27.17 -23.22 -108.30
N GLN A 118 -28.20 -22.50 -107.83
CA GLN A 118 -28.21 -21.03 -107.80
C GLN A 118 -28.65 -20.44 -106.44
N LEU A 119 -27.88 -19.48 -105.94
CA LEU A 119 -28.09 -18.77 -104.67
C LEU A 119 -27.78 -17.28 -104.84
N GLN A 120 -28.61 -16.40 -104.27
CA GLN A 120 -28.34 -14.97 -104.10
C GLN A 120 -28.04 -14.63 -102.64
N VAL A 121 -27.02 -13.80 -102.39
CA VAL A 121 -26.70 -13.29 -101.05
C VAL A 121 -27.13 -11.84 -100.92
N MET A 122 -27.74 -11.50 -99.79
CA MET A 122 -28.40 -10.21 -99.52
C MET A 122 -27.88 -9.59 -98.21
N ASP A 123 -27.83 -8.26 -98.17
CA ASP A 123 -27.61 -7.47 -96.94
C ASP A 123 -28.91 -7.36 -96.13
N GLY A 124 -28.85 -7.67 -94.84
CA GLY A 124 -29.98 -7.59 -93.91
C GLY A 124 -30.41 -6.17 -93.52
N ARG A 125 -29.55 -5.16 -93.73
CA ARG A 125 -29.89 -3.74 -93.46
C ARG A 125 -30.51 -3.04 -94.66
N SER A 126 -29.90 -3.19 -95.84
CA SER A 126 -30.37 -2.50 -97.06
C SER A 126 -31.32 -3.33 -97.93
N GLY A 127 -31.36 -4.66 -97.76
CA GLY A 127 -32.10 -5.56 -98.65
C GLY A 127 -31.50 -5.69 -100.05
N ALA A 128 -30.31 -5.14 -100.30
CA ALA A 128 -29.62 -5.20 -101.59
C ALA A 128 -28.79 -6.50 -101.75
N PRO A 129 -28.51 -6.96 -102.98
CA PRO A 129 -27.60 -8.07 -103.21
C PRO A 129 -26.16 -7.70 -102.83
N LEU A 130 -25.39 -8.66 -102.29
CA LEU A 130 -24.00 -8.47 -101.89
C LEU A 130 -23.04 -9.04 -102.97
N PRO A 131 -22.38 -8.20 -103.79
CA PRO A 131 -21.43 -8.66 -104.82
C PRO A 131 -20.03 -8.96 -104.24
N GLY A 132 -19.31 -9.91 -104.83
CA GLY A 132 -17.96 -10.31 -104.41
C GLY A 132 -17.88 -11.01 -103.04
N GLN A 133 -19.01 -11.22 -102.37
CA GLN A 133 -19.10 -11.85 -101.06
C GLN A 133 -18.58 -13.28 -101.13
N ALA A 134 -17.50 -13.54 -100.40
CA ALA A 134 -16.97 -14.89 -100.23
C ALA A 134 -17.88 -15.70 -99.30
N LEU A 135 -18.22 -16.92 -99.71
CA LEU A 135 -18.90 -17.90 -98.89
C LEU A 135 -18.36 -19.31 -99.10
N THR A 136 -18.60 -20.15 -98.11
CA THR A 136 -18.35 -21.59 -98.17
C THR A 136 -19.67 -22.31 -98.41
N LEU A 137 -19.77 -23.08 -99.49
CA LEU A 137 -20.84 -24.03 -99.70
C LEU A 137 -20.49 -25.32 -98.96
N LYS A 138 -21.35 -25.78 -98.05
CA LYS A 138 -21.19 -27.06 -97.36
C LYS A 138 -22.35 -28.00 -97.67
N ARG A 139 -22.04 -29.24 -98.03
CA ARG A 139 -23.03 -30.29 -98.31
C ARG A 139 -23.43 -30.98 -97.02
N ARG A 140 -24.73 -31.09 -96.77
CA ARG A 140 -25.26 -31.79 -95.59
C ARG A 140 -25.10 -33.30 -95.73
N GLN A 141 -24.74 -33.97 -94.64
CA GLN A 141 -24.63 -35.42 -94.52
C GLN A 141 -25.90 -36.03 -93.90
N ALA A 142 -26.06 -37.35 -94.04
CA ALA A 142 -27.19 -38.10 -93.47
C ALA A 142 -27.20 -38.14 -91.92
N ASP A 143 -26.05 -37.95 -91.29
CA ASP A 143 -25.90 -37.75 -89.83
C ASP A 143 -26.28 -36.33 -89.37
N GLY A 144 -26.63 -35.44 -90.30
CA GLY A 144 -26.96 -34.03 -90.05
C GLY A 144 -25.77 -33.08 -90.07
N GLY A 145 -24.54 -33.58 -90.16
CA GLY A 145 -23.30 -32.81 -90.28
C GLY A 145 -23.14 -32.13 -91.64
N TYR A 146 -22.05 -31.37 -91.80
CA TYR A 146 -21.79 -30.55 -92.99
C TYR A 146 -20.35 -30.70 -93.48
N LEU A 147 -20.16 -31.37 -94.62
CA LEU A 147 -18.88 -31.44 -95.32
C LEU A 147 -18.66 -30.20 -96.17
N TRP A 148 -17.41 -29.73 -96.25
CA TRP A 148 -17.02 -28.73 -97.25
C TRP A 148 -17.32 -29.25 -98.67
N ALA A 149 -17.97 -28.45 -99.50
CA ALA A 149 -18.26 -28.78 -100.90
C ALA A 149 -17.46 -27.90 -101.86
N MET A 150 -17.49 -26.58 -101.66
CA MET A 150 -16.64 -25.62 -102.38
C MET A 150 -16.62 -24.25 -101.69
N ASN A 151 -15.60 -23.44 -102.00
CA ASN A 151 -15.67 -21.99 -101.78
C ASN A 151 -16.20 -21.32 -103.06
N ALA A 152 -16.96 -20.25 -102.91
CA ALA A 152 -17.48 -19.45 -104.02
C ALA A 152 -17.50 -17.96 -103.66
N GLN A 153 -17.53 -17.10 -104.67
CA GLN A 153 -17.81 -15.66 -104.53
C GLN A 153 -19.02 -15.30 -105.37
N THR A 154 -19.83 -14.35 -104.88
CA THR A 154 -20.97 -13.83 -105.64
C THR A 154 -20.54 -12.94 -106.81
N ASP A 155 -21.30 -13.03 -107.90
CA ASP A 155 -21.17 -12.12 -109.04
C ASP A 155 -21.65 -10.69 -108.71
N ALA A 156 -21.56 -9.78 -109.68
CA ALA A 156 -21.95 -8.38 -109.53
C ALA A 156 -23.44 -8.16 -109.19
N ALA A 157 -24.29 -9.19 -109.30
CA ALA A 157 -25.71 -9.17 -108.93
C ALA A 157 -26.00 -10.01 -107.67
N GLY A 158 -24.96 -10.42 -106.93
CA GLY A 158 -25.05 -11.18 -105.69
C GLY A 158 -25.24 -12.69 -105.86
N TRP A 159 -25.05 -13.25 -107.07
CA TRP A 159 -25.36 -14.65 -107.36
C TRP A 159 -24.13 -15.57 -107.42
N ILE A 160 -24.35 -16.83 -107.03
CA ILE A 160 -23.47 -17.96 -107.34
C ILE A 160 -24.24 -18.94 -108.23
N ARG A 161 -23.58 -19.49 -109.26
CA ARG A 161 -24.14 -20.50 -110.20
C ARG A 161 -23.10 -21.60 -110.45
N VAL A 162 -23.37 -22.81 -109.99
CA VAL A 162 -22.39 -23.91 -109.94
C VAL A 162 -23.01 -25.28 -110.22
N ASP A 163 -22.20 -26.23 -110.68
CA ASP A 163 -22.57 -27.65 -110.80
C ASP A 163 -21.78 -28.48 -109.77
N PRO A 164 -22.30 -28.71 -108.55
CA PRO A 164 -21.69 -29.68 -107.64
C PRO A 164 -21.73 -31.09 -108.28
N MET A 165 -20.63 -31.85 -108.15
CA MET A 165 -20.32 -33.00 -109.01
C MET A 165 -21.17 -34.27 -108.81
N VAL A 166 -22.28 -34.21 -108.06
CA VAL A 166 -23.19 -35.35 -107.80
C VAL A 166 -24.63 -34.91 -107.98
N GLY A 167 -25.46 -35.78 -108.57
CA GLY A 167 -26.77 -35.43 -109.13
C GLY A 167 -27.88 -35.10 -108.12
N GLY A 168 -27.89 -33.88 -107.58
CA GLY A 168 -29.12 -33.12 -107.33
C GLY A 168 -30.04 -33.50 -106.16
N VAL A 169 -29.67 -34.43 -105.28
CA VAL A 169 -30.53 -34.85 -104.14
C VAL A 169 -30.11 -34.27 -102.77
N ASP A 170 -28.86 -33.83 -102.63
CA ASP A 170 -28.31 -33.38 -101.34
C ASP A 170 -28.70 -31.93 -100.98
N ALA A 171 -28.84 -31.65 -99.68
CA ALA A 171 -29.00 -30.29 -99.14
C ALA A 171 -27.65 -29.59 -98.94
N TYR A 172 -27.66 -28.25 -98.98
CA TYR A 172 -26.48 -27.42 -98.76
C TYR A 172 -26.75 -26.32 -97.74
N ALA A 173 -25.81 -26.05 -96.84
CA ALA A 173 -25.79 -24.81 -96.07
C ALA A 173 -24.68 -23.90 -96.62
N VAL A 174 -24.82 -22.59 -96.41
CA VAL A 174 -23.78 -21.62 -96.74
C VAL A 174 -23.29 -20.87 -95.51
N GLU A 175 -21.98 -20.66 -95.45
CA GLU A 175 -21.33 -19.90 -94.38
C GLU A 175 -20.60 -18.69 -94.96
N ALA A 176 -20.83 -17.52 -94.37
CA ALA A 176 -20.11 -16.30 -94.66
C ALA A 176 -19.91 -15.49 -93.38
N ARG A 177 -18.91 -14.60 -93.38
CA ARG A 177 -18.68 -13.69 -92.25
C ARG A 177 -19.72 -12.56 -92.29
N SER A 178 -20.45 -12.35 -91.20
CA SER A 178 -21.39 -11.25 -91.04
C SER A 178 -20.66 -9.92 -90.87
N PRO A 179 -21.15 -8.82 -91.48
CA PRO A 179 -20.66 -7.48 -91.21
C PRO A 179 -21.19 -6.89 -89.88
N THR A 180 -22.09 -7.55 -89.16
CA THR A 180 -22.70 -7.01 -87.92
C THR A 180 -21.90 -7.30 -86.67
N ASP A 181 -21.53 -8.56 -86.43
CA ASP A 181 -20.71 -8.97 -85.28
C ASP A 181 -19.31 -9.43 -85.69
N GLY A 182 -19.02 -9.43 -87.00
CA GLY A 182 -17.75 -9.87 -87.55
C GLY A 182 -17.57 -11.38 -87.56
N GLU A 183 -18.56 -12.19 -87.15
CA GLU A 183 -18.43 -13.64 -87.00
C GLU A 183 -19.03 -14.44 -88.16
N VAL A 184 -18.72 -15.75 -88.22
CA VAL A 184 -19.30 -16.62 -89.25
C VAL A 184 -20.77 -16.90 -88.95
N LYS A 185 -21.64 -16.51 -89.87
CA LYS A 185 -23.05 -16.88 -89.89
C LYS A 185 -23.26 -18.02 -90.88
N ALA A 186 -24.00 -19.04 -90.46
CA ALA A 186 -24.47 -20.12 -91.33
C ALA A 186 -25.93 -19.87 -91.74
N SER A 187 -26.30 -20.29 -92.95
CA SER A 187 -27.69 -20.41 -93.35
C SER A 187 -28.35 -21.65 -92.71
N GLU A 188 -29.68 -21.68 -92.72
CA GLU A 188 -30.40 -22.95 -92.62
C GLU A 188 -30.13 -23.83 -93.86
N ALA A 189 -30.53 -25.10 -93.82
CA ALA A 189 -30.31 -26.04 -94.92
C ALA A 189 -31.15 -25.67 -96.16
N LEU A 190 -30.47 -25.31 -97.25
CA LEU A 190 -31.05 -25.04 -98.57
C LEU A 190 -31.24 -26.37 -99.32
N TRP A 191 -32.43 -26.58 -99.87
CA TRP A 191 -32.80 -27.83 -100.55
C TRP A 191 -33.09 -27.61 -102.04
N GLY A 192 -32.56 -28.50 -102.89
CA GLY A 192 -32.74 -28.41 -104.35
C GLY A 192 -31.98 -27.26 -105.02
N GLN A 193 -32.23 -27.08 -106.31
CA GLN A 193 -31.39 -26.28 -107.22
C GLN A 193 -31.50 -24.75 -107.07
N GLY A 194 -32.50 -24.24 -106.34
CA GLY A 194 -32.75 -22.81 -106.16
C GLY A 194 -33.71 -22.22 -107.19
N PRO A 195 -33.79 -20.87 -107.31
CA PRO A 195 -32.94 -19.88 -106.67
C PRO A 195 -33.17 -19.74 -105.15
N HIS A 196 -32.09 -19.77 -104.38
CA HIS A 196 -32.08 -19.57 -102.93
C HIS A 196 -31.72 -18.13 -102.53
N ARG A 197 -31.98 -17.76 -101.26
CA ARG A 197 -31.53 -16.50 -100.64
C ARG A 197 -30.81 -16.75 -99.31
N PHE A 198 -29.80 -15.94 -99.00
CA PHE A 198 -29.11 -15.90 -97.70
C PHE A 198 -28.90 -14.45 -97.26
N VAL A 199 -29.16 -14.13 -95.99
CA VAL A 199 -29.17 -12.77 -95.44
C VAL A 199 -28.08 -12.59 -94.37
N LEU A 200 -27.21 -11.60 -94.57
CA LEU A 200 -26.08 -11.28 -93.68
C LEU A 200 -26.21 -9.87 -93.12
N GLY A 201 -25.90 -9.68 -91.83
CA GLY A 201 -25.69 -8.35 -91.27
C GLY A 201 -26.92 -7.65 -90.69
N ASN A 202 -27.85 -8.37 -90.06
CA ASN A 202 -29.02 -7.77 -89.40
C ASN A 202 -28.64 -6.72 -88.33
N GLU A 203 -29.59 -5.94 -87.83
CA GLU A 203 -29.35 -5.08 -86.66
C GLU A 203 -29.10 -5.93 -85.39
N ALA A 204 -28.17 -5.51 -84.53
CA ALA A 204 -27.67 -6.34 -83.45
C ALA A 204 -28.55 -6.31 -82.19
N LEU A 205 -28.84 -7.50 -81.65
CA LEU A 205 -29.21 -7.63 -80.24
C LEU A 205 -27.93 -7.58 -79.40
N VAL A 206 -27.93 -6.84 -78.29
CA VAL A 206 -26.73 -6.62 -77.45
C VAL A 206 -27.03 -6.89 -75.98
N ALA A 207 -26.28 -7.82 -75.37
CA ALA A 207 -26.24 -7.95 -73.92
C ALA A 207 -25.11 -7.11 -73.36
N ARG A 208 -25.34 -6.33 -72.28
CA ARG A 208 -24.26 -5.75 -71.47
C ARG A 208 -24.29 -6.35 -70.07
N VAL A 209 -23.22 -7.04 -69.70
CA VAL A 209 -23.03 -7.67 -68.39
C VAL A 209 -22.17 -6.76 -67.51
N ARG A 210 -22.62 -6.47 -66.28
CA ARG A 210 -21.91 -5.63 -65.30
C ARG A 210 -21.87 -6.25 -63.90
N ASP A 211 -20.82 -5.94 -63.15
CA ASP A 211 -20.76 -6.23 -61.72
C ASP A 211 -21.82 -5.40 -60.95
N GLY A 212 -22.48 -6.05 -60.01
CA GLY A 212 -23.67 -5.55 -59.33
C GLY A 212 -23.39 -4.36 -58.41
N VAL A 213 -22.20 -4.26 -57.82
CA VAL A 213 -21.85 -3.17 -56.89
C VAL A 213 -21.05 -2.08 -57.58
N SER A 214 -20.03 -2.46 -58.35
CA SER A 214 -19.12 -1.50 -59.00
C SER A 214 -19.62 -0.95 -60.34
N GLY A 215 -20.59 -1.60 -60.98
CA GLY A 215 -21.12 -1.19 -62.29
C GLY A 215 -20.13 -1.31 -63.45
N ILE A 216 -18.97 -1.94 -63.23
CA ILE A 216 -17.94 -2.20 -64.24
C ILE A 216 -18.40 -3.30 -65.19
N GLY A 217 -18.08 -3.18 -66.48
CA GLY A 217 -18.35 -4.21 -67.49
C GLY A 217 -17.58 -5.51 -67.21
N LEU A 218 -18.24 -6.66 -67.30
CA LEU A 218 -17.61 -7.96 -67.11
C LEU A 218 -17.25 -8.56 -68.47
N GLY A 219 -15.99 -8.37 -68.88
CA GLY A 219 -15.42 -8.93 -70.12
C GLY A 219 -15.04 -10.41 -70.04
N ASP A 220 -14.87 -11.04 -71.21
CA ASP A 220 -14.63 -12.48 -71.39
C ASP A 220 -15.76 -13.42 -70.89
N VAL A 221 -16.88 -12.84 -70.43
CA VAL A 221 -18.04 -13.56 -69.90
C VAL A 221 -18.88 -14.10 -71.04
N TRP A 222 -19.26 -15.38 -70.95
CA TRP A 222 -20.20 -15.99 -71.88
C TRP A 222 -21.62 -15.46 -71.70
N VAL A 223 -22.22 -15.03 -72.82
CA VAL A 223 -23.65 -14.77 -72.94
C VAL A 223 -24.23 -15.69 -74.02
N GLU A 224 -25.34 -16.33 -73.68
CA GLU A 224 -26.14 -17.16 -74.57
C GLU A 224 -27.38 -16.37 -75.03
N ALA A 225 -27.65 -16.34 -76.33
CA ALA A 225 -28.85 -15.77 -76.92
C ALA A 225 -29.77 -16.90 -77.40
N LEU A 226 -30.85 -17.15 -76.64
CA LEU A 226 -31.81 -18.21 -76.89
C LEU A 226 -33.07 -17.64 -77.53
N GLU A 227 -33.56 -18.24 -78.61
CA GLU A 227 -34.90 -17.95 -79.13
C GLU A 227 -35.96 -18.65 -78.28
N ARG A 228 -37.06 -17.97 -77.96
CA ARG A 228 -38.27 -18.61 -77.44
C ARG A 228 -39.20 -18.99 -78.59
N LEU A 229 -39.35 -20.30 -78.81
CA LEU A 229 -40.26 -20.86 -79.81
C LEU A 229 -41.73 -20.70 -79.37
N GLY A 230 -42.66 -20.90 -80.32
CA GLY A 230 -44.11 -20.77 -80.09
C GLY A 230 -44.69 -21.71 -79.02
N ASN A 231 -43.99 -22.80 -78.70
CA ASN A 231 -44.33 -23.73 -77.60
C ASN A 231 -43.74 -23.32 -76.23
N GLY A 232 -43.12 -22.15 -76.13
CA GLY A 232 -42.50 -21.62 -74.91
C GLY A 232 -41.06 -22.10 -74.64
N SER A 233 -40.59 -23.15 -75.33
CA SER A 233 -39.24 -23.68 -75.17
C SER A 233 -38.16 -22.72 -75.67
N LEU A 234 -37.00 -22.74 -75.02
CA LEU A 234 -35.83 -21.92 -75.39
C LEU A 234 -34.83 -22.75 -76.20
N VAL A 235 -34.40 -22.24 -77.34
CA VAL A 235 -33.40 -22.86 -78.22
C VAL A 235 -32.24 -21.89 -78.42
N SER A 236 -31.03 -22.31 -78.02
CA SER A 236 -29.81 -21.53 -78.24
C SER A 236 -29.62 -21.24 -79.74
N ARG A 237 -29.46 -19.96 -80.11
CA ARG A 237 -29.23 -19.56 -81.52
C ARG A 237 -27.82 -19.03 -81.75
N LEU A 238 -27.29 -18.25 -80.82
CA LEU A 238 -25.90 -17.81 -80.82
C LEU A 238 -25.37 -17.72 -79.39
N MET A 239 -24.06 -17.89 -79.25
CA MET A 239 -23.32 -17.69 -78.00
C MET A 239 -22.09 -16.83 -78.30
N ARG A 240 -21.80 -15.87 -77.42
CA ARG A 240 -20.74 -14.88 -77.59
C ARG A 240 -20.08 -14.59 -76.24
N LYS A 241 -18.80 -14.22 -76.26
CA LYS A 241 -18.15 -13.58 -75.12
C LYS A 241 -18.39 -12.08 -75.15
N THR A 242 -18.37 -11.45 -73.98
CA THR A 242 -18.40 -9.99 -73.83
C THR A 242 -17.05 -9.35 -74.15
N ASP A 243 -17.08 -8.15 -74.75
CA ASP A 243 -15.94 -7.25 -74.84
C ASP A 243 -15.52 -6.70 -73.46
N ALA A 244 -14.43 -5.93 -73.39
CA ALA A 244 -13.89 -5.40 -72.13
C ALA A 244 -14.89 -4.49 -71.40
N GLU A 245 -15.79 -3.85 -72.14
CA GLU A 245 -16.88 -3.01 -71.65
C GLU A 245 -18.12 -3.82 -71.22
N GLY A 246 -18.04 -5.15 -71.29
CA GLY A 246 -19.07 -6.10 -70.88
C GLY A 246 -20.15 -6.38 -71.94
N ALA A 247 -19.97 -5.99 -73.21
CA ALA A 247 -20.99 -6.14 -74.25
C ALA A 247 -20.76 -7.33 -75.20
N ALA A 248 -21.80 -8.12 -75.43
CA ALA A 248 -21.86 -9.21 -76.41
C ALA A 248 -22.95 -8.92 -77.46
N ARG A 249 -22.59 -8.98 -78.76
CA ARG A 249 -23.44 -8.56 -79.89
C ARG A 249 -23.80 -9.76 -80.77
N PHE A 250 -25.04 -9.80 -81.27
CA PHE A 250 -25.59 -10.96 -81.98
C PHE A 250 -26.31 -10.57 -83.28
N ASP A 251 -25.87 -11.08 -84.44
CA ASP A 251 -26.63 -11.06 -85.71
C ASP A 251 -27.67 -12.20 -85.71
N LEU A 252 -28.91 -11.86 -85.36
CA LEU A 252 -30.01 -12.82 -85.22
C LEU A 252 -31.12 -12.55 -86.24
N ASP A 253 -31.51 -13.59 -86.98
CA ASP A 253 -32.55 -13.47 -88.01
C ASP A 253 -33.93 -13.23 -87.41
N GLY A 254 -34.69 -12.30 -87.98
CA GLY A 254 -36.08 -12.03 -87.58
C GLY A 254 -36.27 -11.28 -86.26
N VAL A 255 -35.19 -10.71 -85.69
CA VAL A 255 -35.28 -9.62 -84.71
C VAL A 255 -36.04 -8.45 -85.36
N GLY A 256 -36.98 -7.85 -84.64
CA GLY A 256 -37.91 -6.84 -85.19
C GLY A 256 -39.01 -7.42 -86.10
N GLN A 257 -38.97 -8.71 -86.45
CA GLN A 257 -39.93 -9.38 -87.34
C GLN A 257 -40.74 -10.49 -86.63
N GLY A 258 -40.91 -10.36 -85.31
CA GLY A 258 -41.83 -11.19 -84.50
C GLY A 258 -41.21 -12.37 -83.75
N ARG A 259 -39.90 -12.64 -83.89
CA ARG A 259 -39.20 -13.63 -83.07
C ARG A 259 -38.85 -13.07 -81.69
N ARG A 260 -38.71 -13.94 -80.69
CA ARG A 260 -38.42 -13.58 -79.29
C ARG A 260 -37.12 -14.20 -78.81
N TYR A 261 -36.31 -13.44 -78.09
CA TYR A 261 -35.00 -13.86 -77.58
C TYR A 261 -34.84 -13.62 -76.08
N VAL A 262 -34.01 -14.43 -75.43
CA VAL A 262 -33.57 -14.26 -74.04
C VAL A 262 -32.05 -14.28 -74.00
N LEU A 263 -31.46 -13.35 -73.26
CA LEU A 263 -30.01 -13.24 -73.03
C LEU A 263 -29.70 -13.81 -71.64
N ARG A 264 -28.82 -14.81 -71.57
CA ARG A 264 -28.50 -15.56 -70.35
C ARG A 264 -27.00 -15.53 -70.05
N THR A 265 -26.61 -15.38 -68.79
CA THR A 265 -25.20 -15.44 -68.36
C THR A 265 -25.02 -16.02 -66.95
N GLN A 266 -23.80 -16.51 -66.66
CA GLN A 266 -23.39 -17.08 -65.37
C GLN A 266 -21.86 -16.94 -65.17
N PRO A 267 -21.32 -15.71 -64.99
CA PRO A 267 -19.87 -15.46 -64.86
C PRO A 267 -19.20 -16.06 -63.62
N TYR A 268 -19.93 -16.21 -62.51
CA TYR A 268 -19.42 -16.78 -61.26
C TYR A 268 -20.03 -18.16 -61.05
N SER A 269 -19.21 -19.20 -60.90
CA SER A 269 -19.65 -20.61 -60.89
C SER A 269 -20.50 -21.03 -59.69
N TYR A 270 -20.64 -20.16 -58.69
CA TYR A 270 -21.42 -20.35 -57.46
C TYR A 270 -22.64 -19.43 -57.36
N LEU A 271 -22.90 -18.60 -58.39
CA LEU A 271 -24.10 -17.77 -58.51
C LEU A 271 -25.10 -18.44 -59.45
N ASP A 272 -26.39 -18.18 -59.21
CA ASP A 272 -27.47 -18.57 -60.10
C ASP A 272 -27.38 -17.86 -61.46
N ARG A 273 -28.09 -18.41 -62.45
CA ARG A 273 -28.14 -17.85 -63.81
C ARG A 273 -28.95 -16.56 -63.83
N VAL A 274 -28.40 -15.54 -64.47
CA VAL A 274 -29.11 -14.27 -64.69
C VAL A 274 -29.56 -14.20 -66.15
N GLU A 275 -30.85 -13.93 -66.33
CA GLU A 275 -31.55 -13.95 -67.62
C GLU A 275 -32.29 -12.62 -67.85
N SER A 276 -32.38 -12.20 -69.10
CA SER A 276 -33.26 -11.10 -69.51
C SER A 276 -34.73 -11.53 -69.52
N VAL A 277 -35.63 -10.54 -69.64
CA VAL A 277 -36.99 -10.77 -70.14
C VAL A 277 -36.96 -11.20 -71.62
N ASP A 278 -38.11 -11.60 -72.19
CA ASP A 278 -38.26 -11.82 -73.64
C ASP A 278 -38.04 -10.52 -74.42
N LEU A 279 -37.21 -10.57 -75.46
CA LEU A 279 -36.77 -9.45 -76.30
C LEU A 279 -37.22 -9.64 -77.75
N THR A 280 -37.85 -8.62 -78.35
CA THR A 280 -38.43 -8.67 -79.72
C THR A 280 -37.77 -7.71 -80.71
N GLN A 281 -36.97 -6.76 -80.24
CA GLN A 281 -36.32 -5.71 -81.03
C GLN A 281 -34.81 -5.74 -80.81
N ALA A 282 -34.06 -5.11 -81.71
CA ALA A 282 -32.63 -4.86 -81.54
C ALA A 282 -32.40 -3.78 -80.46
N GLY A 283 -31.20 -3.74 -79.86
CA GLY A 283 -30.87 -2.82 -78.77
C GLY A 283 -29.96 -3.42 -77.71
N GLU A 284 -29.62 -2.61 -76.69
CA GLU A 284 -28.77 -3.01 -75.57
C GLU A 284 -29.59 -3.31 -74.30
N HIS A 285 -29.31 -4.44 -73.66
CA HIS A 285 -30.00 -4.93 -72.48
C HIS A 285 -29.01 -5.27 -71.35
N LEU A 286 -29.23 -4.70 -70.17
CA LEU A 286 -28.32 -4.76 -69.02
C LEU A 286 -28.60 -5.96 -68.11
N LEU A 287 -27.56 -6.71 -67.75
CA LEU A 287 -27.54 -7.75 -66.72
C LEU A 287 -26.55 -7.36 -65.60
N ARG A 288 -27.00 -7.28 -64.34
CA ARG A 288 -26.18 -6.96 -63.15
C ARG A 288 -26.02 -8.20 -62.27
N LEU A 289 -24.80 -8.52 -61.81
CA LEU A 289 -24.51 -9.71 -61.00
C LEU A 289 -23.57 -9.46 -59.81
N GLY A 290 -23.86 -10.07 -58.66
CA GLY A 290 -23.13 -9.92 -57.41
C GLY A 290 -23.52 -8.65 -56.65
N LYS A 291 -24.82 -8.41 -56.45
CA LYS A 291 -25.39 -7.25 -55.73
C LYS A 291 -24.96 -7.14 -54.26
N LEU A 292 -24.71 -8.27 -53.59
CA LEU A 292 -24.21 -8.34 -52.21
C LEU A 292 -22.83 -9.01 -52.24
N GLN A 293 -21.79 -8.28 -51.83
CA GLN A 293 -20.41 -8.77 -51.81
C GLN A 293 -19.88 -8.70 -50.39
N ILE A 294 -19.34 -9.80 -49.86
CA ILE A 294 -18.87 -9.88 -48.46
C ILE A 294 -17.46 -10.48 -48.45
N GLN A 295 -16.50 -9.76 -47.86
CA GLN A 295 -15.16 -10.26 -47.59
C GLN A 295 -15.09 -10.87 -46.19
N MET A 296 -14.81 -12.17 -46.13
CA MET A 296 -14.66 -12.95 -44.90
C MET A 296 -13.18 -12.98 -44.49
N LEU A 297 -12.87 -12.61 -43.25
CA LEU A 297 -11.50 -12.55 -42.71
C LEU A 297 -11.32 -13.40 -41.44
N ASP A 298 -10.12 -13.89 -41.17
CA ASP A 298 -9.73 -14.53 -39.90
C ASP A 298 -9.27 -13.44 -38.92
N SER A 299 -10.08 -13.17 -37.89
CA SER A 299 -9.85 -12.13 -36.88
C SER A 299 -8.52 -12.22 -36.11
N ARG A 300 -7.83 -13.37 -36.18
CA ARG A 300 -6.57 -13.60 -35.47
C ARG A 300 -5.35 -13.04 -36.20
N ASN A 301 -5.47 -12.73 -37.49
CA ASN A 301 -4.36 -12.36 -38.36
C ASN A 301 -4.75 -11.52 -39.61
N ASP A 302 -6.02 -11.12 -39.71
CA ASP A 302 -6.65 -10.42 -40.85
C ASP A 302 -6.43 -11.08 -42.24
N GLN A 303 -6.09 -12.36 -42.27
CA GLN A 303 -5.98 -13.11 -43.52
C GLN A 303 -7.36 -13.48 -44.08
N ALA A 304 -7.43 -13.71 -45.39
CA ALA A 304 -8.61 -14.24 -46.04
C ALA A 304 -9.10 -15.53 -45.37
N TYR A 305 -10.39 -15.58 -44.98
CA TYR A 305 -11.08 -16.78 -44.51
C TYR A 305 -11.36 -17.71 -45.70
N ARG A 306 -10.29 -18.18 -46.34
CA ARG A 306 -10.22 -18.75 -47.70
C ARG A 306 -10.77 -20.18 -47.79
N TRP A 307 -11.48 -20.48 -48.87
CA TRP A 307 -11.97 -21.82 -49.20
C TRP A 307 -12.82 -22.49 -48.11
N ARG A 308 -13.57 -21.68 -47.34
CA ARG A 308 -14.42 -22.13 -46.23
C ARG A 308 -15.89 -21.98 -46.59
N ASP A 309 -16.71 -22.85 -46.01
CA ASP A 309 -18.15 -22.82 -46.18
C ASP A 309 -18.76 -21.80 -45.19
N VAL A 310 -19.69 -20.98 -45.71
CA VAL A 310 -20.32 -19.85 -45.03
C VAL A 310 -21.82 -19.92 -45.31
N LEU A 311 -22.63 -19.82 -44.26
CA LEU A 311 -24.09 -19.95 -44.35
C LEU A 311 -24.73 -18.56 -44.48
N LEU A 312 -25.47 -18.32 -45.56
CA LEU A 312 -26.30 -17.13 -45.72
C LEU A 312 -27.67 -17.35 -45.05
N LEU A 313 -28.08 -16.40 -44.23
CA LEU A 313 -29.29 -16.44 -43.42
C LEU A 313 -30.21 -15.26 -43.77
N GLU A 314 -31.42 -15.55 -44.21
CA GLU A 314 -32.49 -14.57 -44.41
C GLU A 314 -33.17 -14.28 -43.06
N VAL A 315 -33.05 -13.04 -42.58
CA VAL A 315 -33.62 -12.60 -41.30
C VAL A 315 -35.12 -12.38 -41.46
N GLN A 316 -35.91 -13.10 -40.68
CA GLN A 316 -37.37 -12.99 -40.67
C GLN A 316 -37.85 -11.83 -39.78
N ALA A 317 -39.12 -11.44 -39.93
CA ALA A 317 -39.70 -10.29 -39.23
C ALA A 317 -39.84 -10.47 -37.70
N ASP A 318 -39.73 -11.70 -37.21
CA ASP A 318 -39.69 -12.07 -35.79
C ASP A 318 -38.24 -12.19 -35.24
N GLY A 319 -37.23 -11.90 -36.07
CA GLY A 319 -35.81 -12.04 -35.74
C GLY A 319 -35.25 -13.46 -35.94
N THR A 320 -36.04 -14.44 -36.40
CA THR A 320 -35.54 -15.80 -36.67
C THR A 320 -34.74 -15.88 -37.97
N HIS A 321 -33.88 -16.91 -38.07
CA HIS A 321 -33.03 -17.15 -39.24
C HIS A 321 -33.57 -18.26 -40.13
N LYS A 322 -33.83 -17.95 -41.40
CA LYS A 322 -34.10 -18.94 -42.45
C LYS A 322 -32.85 -19.12 -43.30
N SER A 323 -32.41 -20.36 -43.54
CA SER A 323 -31.28 -20.63 -44.44
C SER A 323 -31.62 -20.19 -45.87
N ALA A 324 -30.75 -19.38 -46.46
CA ALA A 324 -30.84 -18.94 -47.85
C ALA A 324 -29.84 -19.67 -48.77
N GLY A 325 -28.80 -20.30 -48.21
CA GLY A 325 -27.83 -21.12 -48.93
C GLY A 325 -26.48 -21.20 -48.23
N THR A 326 -25.69 -22.23 -48.57
CA THR A 326 -24.29 -22.35 -48.12
C THR A 326 -23.36 -22.07 -49.28
N TYR A 327 -22.45 -21.12 -49.10
CA TYR A 327 -21.55 -20.63 -50.14
C TYR A 327 -20.09 -20.82 -49.69
N LYS A 328 -19.18 -21.03 -50.64
CA LYS A 328 -17.75 -21.21 -50.36
C LYS A 328 -16.98 -19.93 -50.69
N THR A 329 -16.17 -19.45 -49.76
CA THR A 329 -15.29 -18.30 -50.00
C THR A 329 -14.21 -18.61 -51.03
N ASP A 330 -13.84 -17.61 -51.82
CA ASP A 330 -12.68 -17.71 -52.71
C ASP A 330 -11.34 -17.63 -51.97
N GLY A 331 -10.23 -17.66 -52.71
CA GLY A 331 -8.87 -17.57 -52.17
C GLY A 331 -8.54 -16.22 -51.49
N SER A 332 -9.33 -15.18 -51.73
CA SER A 332 -9.23 -13.84 -51.13
C SER A 332 -10.30 -13.58 -50.06
N GLY A 333 -11.09 -14.60 -49.72
CA GLY A 333 -12.12 -14.57 -48.68
C GLY A 333 -13.48 -14.03 -49.15
N TRP A 334 -13.67 -13.76 -50.43
CA TRP A 334 -14.93 -13.17 -50.92
C TRP A 334 -16.02 -14.20 -51.19
N ILE A 335 -17.26 -13.76 -50.97
CA ILE A 335 -18.47 -14.30 -51.60
C ILE A 335 -19.22 -13.16 -52.30
N LYS A 336 -19.76 -13.43 -53.49
CA LYS A 336 -20.64 -12.53 -54.25
C LYS A 336 -22.01 -13.18 -54.47
N LEU A 337 -23.08 -12.46 -54.19
CA LEU A 337 -24.42 -13.00 -54.02
C LEU A 337 -25.46 -12.08 -54.68
N ASP A 338 -26.56 -12.67 -55.17
CA ASP A 338 -27.73 -11.96 -55.69
C ASP A 338 -29.02 -12.43 -54.98
N PRO A 339 -29.21 -12.13 -53.67
CA PRO A 339 -30.36 -12.63 -52.93
C PRO A 339 -31.67 -12.03 -53.45
N ALA A 340 -32.66 -12.88 -53.73
CA ALA A 340 -33.91 -12.49 -54.39
C ALA A 340 -34.82 -11.55 -53.58
N GLN A 341 -34.51 -11.27 -52.31
CA GLN A 341 -35.20 -10.30 -51.44
C GLN A 341 -34.25 -9.22 -50.89
N LEU A 342 -33.06 -9.03 -51.48
CA LEU A 342 -32.16 -7.95 -51.08
C LEU A 342 -32.82 -6.59 -51.37
N GLY A 343 -32.94 -5.74 -50.34
CA GLY A 343 -33.71 -4.49 -50.39
C GLY A 343 -35.11 -4.59 -49.77
N THR A 344 -35.65 -5.80 -49.57
CA THR A 344 -36.92 -6.05 -48.88
C THR A 344 -36.77 -6.87 -47.60
N ARG A 345 -35.70 -7.66 -47.45
CA ARG A 345 -35.37 -8.44 -46.25
C ARG A 345 -33.86 -8.40 -45.95
N PRO A 346 -33.46 -8.34 -44.66
CA PRO A 346 -32.05 -8.38 -44.28
C PRO A 346 -31.47 -9.79 -44.42
N TYR A 347 -30.17 -9.88 -44.70
CA TYR A 347 -29.40 -11.12 -44.70
C TYR A 347 -28.18 -11.03 -43.77
N GLN A 348 -27.86 -12.10 -43.05
CA GLN A 348 -26.62 -12.27 -42.29
C GLN A 348 -25.79 -13.42 -42.86
N VAL A 349 -24.50 -13.45 -42.56
CA VAL A 349 -23.64 -14.62 -42.80
C VAL A 349 -23.16 -15.22 -41.49
N ARG A 350 -23.15 -16.55 -41.42
CA ARG A 350 -22.72 -17.35 -40.27
C ARG A 350 -21.52 -18.23 -40.65
N ALA A 351 -20.46 -18.17 -39.85
CA ALA A 351 -19.23 -18.93 -40.05
C ALA A 351 -18.65 -19.45 -38.72
N ALA A 352 -17.82 -20.49 -38.77
CA ALA A 352 -17.19 -21.06 -37.57
C ALA A 352 -15.82 -20.41 -37.28
N SER A 353 -15.56 -20.06 -36.03
CA SER A 353 -14.25 -19.58 -35.59
C SER A 353 -13.18 -20.65 -35.80
N LEU A 354 -12.06 -20.25 -36.40
CA LEU A 354 -10.88 -21.11 -36.59
C LEU A 354 -10.05 -21.28 -35.31
N LEU A 355 -10.46 -20.68 -34.19
CA LEU A 355 -9.89 -20.92 -32.86
C LEU A 355 -10.56 -22.11 -32.17
N ASP A 356 -11.88 -22.07 -32.00
CA ASP A 356 -12.60 -22.97 -31.10
C ASP A 356 -13.90 -23.56 -31.67
N GLY A 357 -14.17 -23.34 -32.97
CA GLY A 357 -15.34 -23.86 -33.67
C GLY A 357 -16.66 -23.14 -33.36
N SER A 358 -16.68 -22.10 -32.50
CA SER A 358 -17.89 -21.33 -32.21
C SER A 358 -18.47 -20.66 -33.47
N LEU A 359 -19.78 -20.70 -33.63
CA LEU A 359 -20.47 -20.04 -34.74
C LEU A 359 -20.59 -18.53 -34.45
N LYS A 360 -20.17 -17.70 -35.40
CA LYS A 360 -20.23 -16.24 -35.34
C LYS A 360 -21.08 -15.71 -36.49
N ASP A 361 -21.91 -14.71 -36.19
CA ASP A 361 -22.83 -14.07 -37.14
C ASP A 361 -22.38 -12.64 -37.47
N SER A 362 -22.60 -12.23 -38.73
CA SER A 362 -22.35 -10.86 -39.18
C SER A 362 -23.43 -9.87 -38.71
N ALA A 363 -23.18 -8.57 -38.92
CA ALA A 363 -24.28 -7.60 -39.01
C ALA A 363 -25.23 -7.94 -40.17
N ALA A 364 -26.47 -7.45 -40.10
CA ALA A 364 -27.49 -7.70 -41.13
C ALA A 364 -27.37 -6.72 -42.31
N TYR A 365 -27.28 -7.27 -43.52
CA TYR A 365 -27.15 -6.54 -44.78
C TYR A 365 -28.52 -6.46 -45.48
N ASN A 366 -29.05 -5.25 -45.68
CA ASN A 366 -30.37 -5.03 -46.31
C ASN A 366 -30.29 -4.26 -47.65
N THR A 367 -29.08 -3.94 -48.13
CA THR A 367 -28.85 -3.10 -49.33
C THR A 367 -27.78 -3.70 -50.24
N GLU A 368 -27.90 -3.47 -51.55
CA GLU A 368 -26.84 -3.74 -52.52
C GLU A 368 -25.55 -3.03 -52.08
N GLY A 369 -24.41 -3.72 -52.09
CA GLY A 369 -23.16 -3.17 -51.55
C GLY A 369 -22.06 -4.20 -51.27
N SER A 370 -20.91 -3.68 -50.86
CA SER A 370 -19.72 -4.45 -50.49
C SER A 370 -19.40 -4.27 -49.00
N TYR A 371 -19.22 -5.38 -48.28
CA TYR A 371 -19.07 -5.41 -46.83
C TYR A 371 -17.87 -6.27 -46.39
N ARG A 372 -17.50 -6.18 -45.12
CA ARG A 372 -16.52 -7.05 -44.46
C ARG A 372 -17.13 -7.75 -43.25
N PHE A 373 -16.65 -8.95 -42.96
CA PHE A 373 -16.94 -9.67 -41.73
C PHE A 373 -15.70 -10.47 -41.29
N SER A 374 -15.13 -10.12 -40.14
CA SER A 374 -14.06 -10.88 -39.50
C SER A 374 -14.67 -11.95 -38.59
N VAL A 375 -14.30 -13.21 -38.82
CA VAL A 375 -14.81 -14.37 -38.08
C VAL A 375 -13.96 -14.57 -36.83
N GLY A 376 -14.63 -14.58 -35.67
CA GLY A 376 -14.01 -14.85 -34.37
C GLY A 376 -13.39 -13.65 -33.66
N SER A 377 -12.53 -13.93 -32.68
CA SER A 377 -11.70 -12.96 -31.98
C SER A 377 -10.28 -13.50 -31.73
N ALA A 378 -9.35 -12.61 -31.33
CA ALA A 378 -7.98 -13.01 -30.95
C ALA A 378 -7.97 -13.72 -29.58
N GLY A 379 -8.19 -15.04 -29.62
CA GLY A 379 -8.59 -15.88 -28.49
C GLY A 379 -7.88 -15.71 -27.14
N LEU A 380 -8.64 -16.02 -26.08
CA LEU A 380 -8.11 -16.28 -24.74
C LEU A 380 -7.57 -17.72 -24.69
N THR A 381 -6.28 -17.88 -24.37
CA THR A 381 -5.68 -19.19 -24.06
C THR A 381 -5.41 -19.28 -22.57
N VAL A 382 -6.05 -20.22 -21.88
CA VAL A 382 -5.84 -20.47 -20.45
C VAL A 382 -5.04 -21.77 -20.29
N GLN A 383 -3.88 -21.70 -19.64
CA GLN A 383 -3.18 -22.91 -19.17
C GLN A 383 -3.44 -23.12 -17.67
N VAL A 384 -4.03 -24.25 -17.27
CA VAL A 384 -4.21 -24.61 -15.86
C VAL A 384 -3.02 -25.42 -15.36
N VAL A 385 -2.40 -24.96 -14.27
CA VAL A 385 -1.24 -25.64 -13.63
C VAL A 385 -1.39 -25.69 -12.12
N ASP A 386 -0.88 -26.77 -11.51
CA ASP A 386 -0.65 -26.84 -10.06
C ASP A 386 0.40 -25.78 -9.68
N HIS A 387 0.10 -24.91 -8.71
CA HIS A 387 1.06 -23.87 -8.31
C HIS A 387 2.35 -24.44 -7.71
N VAL A 388 2.24 -25.49 -6.89
CA VAL A 388 3.33 -26.02 -6.06
C VAL A 388 4.22 -26.97 -6.85
N SER A 389 3.64 -27.85 -7.68
CA SER A 389 4.42 -28.76 -8.53
C SER A 389 4.74 -28.20 -9.92
N ASN A 390 4.14 -27.06 -10.32
CA ASN A 390 4.18 -26.49 -11.68
C ASN A 390 3.67 -27.43 -12.79
N GLN A 391 3.02 -28.56 -12.45
CA GLN A 391 2.51 -29.52 -13.42
C GLN A 391 1.20 -29.05 -14.08
N ALA A 392 1.10 -29.24 -15.39
CA ALA A 392 -0.13 -28.97 -16.14
C ALA A 392 -1.28 -29.91 -15.71
N ARG A 393 -2.50 -29.37 -15.64
CA ARG A 393 -3.72 -30.12 -15.32
C ARG A 393 -4.53 -30.36 -16.60
N ALA A 394 -4.34 -31.53 -17.20
CA ALA A 394 -5.05 -32.00 -18.40
C ALA A 394 -6.41 -32.64 -18.06
N GLY A 395 -7.34 -32.67 -19.02
CA GLY A 395 -8.65 -33.31 -18.88
C GLY A 395 -9.65 -32.59 -17.95
N LEU A 396 -9.25 -31.46 -17.38
CA LEU A 396 -10.06 -30.62 -16.50
C LEU A 396 -10.99 -29.72 -17.32
N GLU A 397 -12.27 -29.69 -16.95
CA GLU A 397 -13.25 -28.71 -17.46
C GLU A 397 -12.95 -27.30 -16.96
N VAL A 398 -13.02 -26.33 -17.87
CA VAL A 398 -12.91 -24.89 -17.58
C VAL A 398 -14.11 -24.17 -18.21
N ASP A 399 -14.93 -23.55 -17.37
CA ASP A 399 -15.98 -22.63 -17.80
C ASP A 399 -15.41 -21.22 -17.97
N ALA A 400 -15.91 -20.48 -18.95
CA ALA A 400 -15.75 -19.03 -19.07
C ALA A 400 -17.09 -18.34 -18.81
N LEU A 401 -17.10 -17.42 -17.84
CA LEU A 401 -18.26 -16.63 -17.45
C LEU A 401 -17.99 -15.14 -17.71
N GLU A 402 -18.93 -14.45 -18.34
CA GLU A 402 -18.91 -12.99 -18.46
C GLU A 402 -19.35 -12.39 -17.11
N ARG A 403 -18.61 -11.39 -16.61
CA ARG A 403 -18.97 -10.63 -15.41
C ARG A 403 -19.65 -9.33 -15.82
N LEU A 404 -20.91 -9.17 -15.40
CA LEU A 404 -21.71 -7.98 -15.70
C LEU A 404 -21.35 -6.81 -14.75
N LEU A 405 -21.87 -5.61 -15.07
CA LEU A 405 -21.60 -4.37 -14.32
C LEU A 405 -22.11 -4.39 -12.87
N ASP A 406 -23.14 -5.19 -12.58
CA ASP A 406 -23.65 -5.44 -11.23
C ASP A 406 -22.80 -6.48 -10.45
N GLY A 407 -21.75 -7.02 -11.07
CA GLY A 407 -20.87 -8.04 -10.52
C GLY A 407 -21.36 -9.48 -10.70
N SER A 408 -22.57 -9.70 -11.22
CA SER A 408 -23.12 -11.04 -11.50
C SER A 408 -22.35 -11.74 -12.63
N GLN A 409 -22.50 -13.06 -12.74
CA GLN A 409 -21.77 -13.89 -13.69
C GLN A 409 -22.70 -14.71 -14.59
N VAL A 410 -22.49 -14.60 -15.91
CA VAL A 410 -23.25 -15.32 -16.93
C VAL A 410 -22.34 -16.31 -17.64
N TRP A 411 -22.66 -17.60 -17.59
CA TRP A 411 -21.90 -18.63 -18.33
C TRP A 411 -21.97 -18.38 -19.85
N ARG A 412 -20.82 -18.46 -20.53
CA ARG A 412 -20.71 -18.24 -21.98
C ARG A 412 -20.13 -19.43 -22.75
N ALA A 413 -19.17 -20.16 -22.18
CA ALA A 413 -18.54 -21.30 -22.84
C ALA A 413 -17.93 -22.28 -21.83
N LYS A 414 -17.75 -23.54 -22.26
CA LYS A 414 -16.93 -24.54 -21.57
C LYS A 414 -15.90 -25.14 -22.52
N ARG A 415 -14.69 -25.40 -22.04
CA ARG A 415 -13.64 -26.14 -22.73
C ARG A 415 -13.04 -27.20 -21.81
N VAL A 416 -12.38 -28.19 -22.38
CA VAL A 416 -11.57 -29.18 -21.64
C VAL A 416 -10.11 -28.90 -21.94
N THR A 417 -9.26 -29.00 -20.92
CA THR A 417 -7.81 -28.78 -21.03
C THR A 417 -7.11 -29.94 -21.74
N ASP A 418 -6.19 -29.60 -22.65
CA ASP A 418 -5.37 -30.56 -23.40
C ASP A 418 -4.24 -31.17 -22.55
N GLY A 419 -3.38 -31.99 -23.17
CA GLY A 419 -2.21 -32.61 -22.52
C GLY A 419 -1.12 -31.62 -22.04
N GLN A 420 -1.22 -30.34 -22.39
CA GLN A 420 -0.38 -29.23 -21.88
C GLN A 420 -1.14 -28.37 -20.86
N GLY A 421 -2.34 -28.78 -20.45
CA GLY A 421 -3.23 -28.06 -19.54
C GLY A 421 -3.95 -26.87 -20.18
N GLN A 422 -3.98 -26.77 -21.51
CA GLN A 422 -4.47 -25.58 -22.23
C GLN A 422 -5.92 -25.70 -22.70
N ALA A 423 -6.67 -24.62 -22.57
CA ALA A 423 -8.03 -24.44 -23.06
C ALA A 423 -8.15 -23.10 -23.81
N GLN A 424 -8.73 -23.11 -25.02
CA GLN A 424 -8.84 -21.93 -25.89
C GLN A 424 -10.29 -21.49 -26.08
N PHE A 425 -10.55 -20.19 -25.97
CA PHE A 425 -11.89 -19.59 -26.00
C PHE A 425 -11.96 -18.36 -26.90
N ASP A 426 -12.99 -18.30 -27.75
CA ASP A 426 -13.36 -17.14 -28.57
C ASP A 426 -14.53 -16.38 -27.91
N LEU A 427 -14.21 -15.42 -27.02
CA LEU A 427 -15.17 -14.79 -26.11
C LEU A 427 -15.62 -13.40 -26.62
N ASP A 428 -16.92 -13.27 -26.89
CA ASP A 428 -17.49 -12.10 -27.59
C ASP A 428 -17.32 -10.79 -26.80
N GLY A 429 -16.49 -9.88 -27.34
CA GLY A 429 -16.25 -8.55 -26.78
C GLY A 429 -15.20 -8.49 -25.67
N LEU A 430 -14.50 -9.60 -25.39
CA LEU A 430 -13.23 -9.56 -24.65
C LEU A 430 -12.25 -8.59 -25.36
N GLY A 431 -11.48 -7.81 -24.62
CA GLY A 431 -10.66 -6.73 -25.17
C GLY A 431 -11.44 -5.47 -25.61
N SER A 432 -12.77 -5.54 -25.68
CA SER A 432 -13.68 -4.45 -26.09
C SER A 432 -14.63 -4.04 -24.95
N GLY A 433 -14.13 -4.03 -23.71
CA GLY A 433 -14.86 -3.57 -22.52
C GLY A 433 -15.62 -4.64 -21.74
N ARG A 434 -15.90 -5.83 -22.31
CA ARG A 434 -16.41 -6.96 -21.52
C ARG A 434 -15.29 -7.61 -20.70
N THR A 435 -15.66 -8.05 -19.50
CA THR A 435 -14.77 -8.71 -18.55
C THR A 435 -15.28 -10.11 -18.27
N TYR A 436 -14.36 -11.08 -18.23
CA TYR A 436 -14.64 -12.48 -18.00
C TYR A 436 -13.93 -12.98 -16.75
N VAL A 437 -14.39 -14.09 -16.18
CA VAL A 437 -13.63 -14.94 -15.26
C VAL A 437 -13.67 -16.37 -15.80
N VAL A 438 -12.58 -17.11 -15.66
CA VAL A 438 -12.58 -18.55 -15.92
C VAL A 438 -12.65 -19.32 -14.62
N ARG A 439 -13.33 -20.45 -14.65
CA ARG A 439 -13.69 -21.23 -13.47
C ARG A 439 -13.43 -22.71 -13.73
N ALA A 440 -12.78 -23.39 -12.80
CA ALA A 440 -12.48 -24.81 -12.90
C ALA A 440 -12.65 -25.51 -11.54
N LYS A 441 -12.74 -26.83 -11.55
CA LYS A 441 -12.77 -27.65 -10.33
C LYS A 441 -11.57 -28.62 -10.30
N PRO A 442 -10.34 -28.13 -10.08
CA PRO A 442 -9.11 -28.95 -10.13
C PRO A 442 -8.97 -29.92 -8.96
N TYR A 443 -9.60 -29.61 -7.83
CA TYR A 443 -9.57 -30.40 -6.59
C TYR A 443 -10.99 -30.51 -6.00
N GLN A 444 -11.14 -30.60 -4.68
CA GLN A 444 -12.45 -30.77 -4.04
C GLN A 444 -13.38 -29.54 -4.13
N HIS A 445 -12.81 -28.34 -4.29
CA HIS A 445 -13.53 -27.06 -4.38
C HIS A 445 -13.39 -26.40 -5.76
N VAL A 446 -14.23 -25.40 -6.04
CA VAL A 446 -14.25 -24.65 -7.31
C VAL A 446 -13.38 -23.40 -7.18
N VAL A 447 -12.56 -23.14 -8.20
CA VAL A 447 -11.60 -22.02 -8.24
C VAL A 447 -11.98 -21.08 -9.39
N TYR A 448 -11.83 -19.77 -9.17
CA TYR A 448 -12.04 -18.71 -10.15
C TYR A 448 -10.73 -17.98 -10.45
N SER A 449 -10.56 -17.49 -11.67
CA SER A 449 -9.46 -16.59 -12.02
C SER A 449 -9.71 -15.16 -11.53
N GLU A 450 -8.64 -14.38 -11.48
CA GLU A 450 -8.73 -12.91 -11.55
C GLU A 450 -9.52 -12.47 -12.81
N PRO A 451 -10.14 -11.27 -12.82
CA PRO A 451 -10.90 -10.79 -13.97
C PRO A 451 -10.03 -10.59 -15.22
N ILE A 452 -10.53 -11.09 -16.36
CA ILE A 452 -9.87 -11.07 -17.67
C ILE A 452 -10.67 -10.16 -18.60
N SER A 453 -10.17 -8.94 -18.83
CA SER A 453 -10.76 -7.95 -19.76
C SER A 453 -9.98 -7.83 -21.08
N GLN A 454 -8.84 -8.52 -21.20
CA GLN A 454 -7.91 -8.46 -22.33
C GLN A 454 -7.65 -9.84 -22.94
N LEU A 455 -7.23 -9.82 -24.20
CA LEU A 455 -7.00 -10.97 -25.08
C LEU A 455 -5.66 -11.70 -24.75
N GLY A 456 -5.42 -12.84 -25.41
CA GLY A 456 -4.13 -13.54 -25.40
C GLY A 456 -3.99 -14.64 -24.33
N TRP A 457 -2.74 -14.97 -23.97
CA TRP A 457 -2.40 -16.10 -23.10
C TRP A 457 -2.47 -15.74 -21.60
N ARG A 458 -2.91 -16.68 -20.75
CA ARG A 458 -2.97 -16.56 -19.28
C ARG A 458 -2.67 -17.91 -18.63
N GLN A 459 -1.83 -17.92 -17.58
CA GLN A 459 -1.64 -19.10 -16.72
C GLN A 459 -2.58 -19.02 -15.51
N PHE A 460 -3.49 -19.98 -15.38
CA PHE A 460 -4.38 -20.12 -14.23
C PHE A 460 -3.73 -21.11 -13.25
N ARG A 461 -3.01 -20.57 -12.28
CA ARG A 461 -2.38 -21.33 -11.19
C ARG A 461 -3.43 -21.71 -10.16
N VAL A 462 -3.48 -22.99 -9.79
CA VAL A 462 -4.46 -23.56 -8.86
C VAL A 462 -3.79 -24.44 -7.81
N GLY A 463 -4.37 -24.50 -6.61
CA GLY A 463 -3.76 -25.09 -5.43
C GLY A 463 -2.57 -24.28 -4.92
N THR A 464 -2.71 -22.95 -4.93
CA THR A 464 -1.71 -21.96 -4.47
C THR A 464 -1.31 -22.16 -3.01
N SER A 465 -2.21 -22.67 -2.17
CA SER A 465 -1.93 -23.06 -0.78
C SER A 465 -2.10 -24.57 -0.62
N GLN A 466 -1.00 -25.31 -0.47
CA GLN A 466 -1.01 -26.74 -0.16
C GLN A 466 -0.76 -26.94 1.33
N ILE A 467 -1.75 -27.45 2.04
CA ILE A 467 -1.68 -27.70 3.48
C ILE A 467 -1.46 -29.18 3.72
N THR A 468 -0.50 -29.53 4.57
CA THR A 468 -0.34 -30.89 5.10
C THR A 468 -0.80 -30.87 6.56
N LEU A 469 -1.79 -31.69 6.90
CA LEU A 469 -2.29 -31.82 8.28
C LEU A 469 -1.61 -33.01 8.95
N ASN A 470 -0.90 -32.80 10.05
CA ASN A 470 -0.23 -33.85 10.82
C ASN A 470 -0.43 -33.65 12.33
N GLU A 471 -0.35 -34.74 13.08
CA GLU A 471 -0.26 -34.70 14.54
C GLU A 471 1.21 -34.49 14.94
N SER A 472 1.46 -33.47 15.74
CA SER A 472 2.81 -32.89 15.95
C SER A 472 3.76 -33.76 16.77
N LEU A 473 3.26 -34.63 17.65
CA LEU A 473 4.09 -35.45 18.55
C LEU A 473 4.54 -36.76 17.88
N SER A 474 3.65 -37.38 17.09
CA SER A 474 3.94 -38.57 16.28
C SER A 474 4.46 -38.25 14.87
N ASN A 475 4.31 -37.01 14.43
CA ASN A 475 4.51 -36.56 13.05
C ASN A 475 3.70 -37.39 12.02
N SER A 476 2.52 -37.87 12.41
CA SER A 476 1.66 -38.70 11.53
C SER A 476 0.64 -37.85 10.77
N ASN A 477 0.53 -38.08 9.46
CA ASN A 477 -0.37 -37.31 8.60
C ASN A 477 -1.83 -37.73 8.78
N LEU A 478 -2.72 -36.75 8.97
CA LEU A 478 -4.12 -36.95 9.35
C LEU A 478 -5.03 -36.92 8.12
N ALA A 479 -5.23 -38.08 7.51
CA ALA A 479 -6.12 -38.28 6.36
C ALA A 479 -7.61 -38.19 6.73
N GLY A 480 -8.44 -37.77 5.76
CA GLY A 480 -9.91 -37.75 5.87
C GLY A 480 -10.49 -36.73 6.85
N ARG A 481 -9.73 -35.70 7.25
CA ARG A 481 -10.16 -34.66 8.21
C ARG A 481 -10.65 -33.42 7.49
N GLU A 482 -11.73 -32.82 7.99
CA GLU A 482 -12.24 -31.56 7.46
C GLU A 482 -11.37 -30.38 7.91
N VAL A 483 -10.98 -29.55 6.94
CA VAL A 483 -10.25 -28.30 7.16
C VAL A 483 -11.01 -27.17 6.48
N ILE A 484 -11.25 -26.10 7.24
CA ILE A 484 -11.99 -24.90 6.79
C ILE A 484 -11.03 -23.72 6.76
N ALA A 485 -10.99 -23.01 5.64
CA ALA A 485 -10.22 -21.78 5.49
C ALA A 485 -11.06 -20.56 5.88
N PHE A 486 -10.51 -19.72 6.74
CA PHE A 486 -11.04 -18.42 7.12
C PHE A 486 -10.06 -17.31 6.74
N GLU A 487 -10.59 -16.20 6.25
CA GLU A 487 -9.86 -14.93 6.15
C GLU A 487 -10.03 -14.18 7.48
N LYS A 488 -8.93 -13.70 8.07
CA LYS A 488 -8.95 -12.83 9.25
C LYS A 488 -9.07 -11.39 8.77
N LEU A 489 -10.18 -10.73 9.07
CA LEU A 489 -10.35 -9.30 8.82
C LEU A 489 -9.55 -8.49 9.86
N PRO A 490 -9.13 -7.25 9.54
CA PRO A 490 -8.46 -6.37 10.51
C PRO A 490 -9.26 -6.12 11.80
N THR A 491 -10.57 -6.37 11.84
CA THR A 491 -11.41 -6.29 13.03
C THR A 491 -11.41 -7.57 13.88
N GLY A 492 -10.49 -8.50 13.66
CA GLY A 492 -10.45 -9.84 14.29
C GLY A 492 -11.54 -10.82 13.87
N ALA A 493 -12.55 -10.35 13.12
CA ALA A 493 -13.64 -11.16 12.62
C ALA A 493 -13.15 -12.17 11.56
N LEU A 494 -13.57 -13.43 11.68
CA LEU A 494 -13.22 -14.48 10.73
C LEU A 494 -14.31 -14.62 9.66
N ARG A 495 -13.96 -14.35 8.40
CA ARG A 495 -14.82 -14.55 7.22
C ARG A 495 -14.57 -15.95 6.66
N TRP A 496 -15.59 -16.81 6.65
CA TRP A 496 -15.53 -18.13 5.99
C TRP A 496 -15.24 -17.96 4.50
N GLN A 497 -14.38 -18.82 3.94
CA GLN A 497 -13.94 -18.73 2.55
C GLN A 497 -14.03 -20.05 1.78
N SER A 498 -13.63 -21.18 2.38
CA SER A 498 -13.67 -22.49 1.72
C SER A 498 -13.56 -23.64 2.73
N GLN A 499 -13.94 -24.86 2.34
CA GLN A 499 -13.67 -26.08 3.12
C GLN A 499 -13.47 -27.30 2.22
N ALA A 500 -12.68 -28.26 2.67
CA ALA A 500 -12.48 -29.56 2.03
C ALA A 500 -11.85 -30.56 3.02
N PHE A 501 -11.66 -31.81 2.58
CA PHE A 501 -11.11 -32.90 3.39
C PHE A 501 -9.67 -33.25 2.98
N THR A 502 -8.83 -33.65 3.93
CA THR A 502 -7.48 -34.14 3.63
C THR A 502 -7.49 -35.50 2.91
N ASP A 503 -6.57 -35.69 1.98
CA ASP A 503 -6.39 -36.92 1.22
C ASP A 503 -5.65 -38.02 2.01
N ALA A 504 -5.33 -39.14 1.36
CA ALA A 504 -4.64 -40.28 1.98
C ALA A 504 -3.20 -39.97 2.42
N GLN A 505 -2.63 -38.84 2.00
CA GLN A 505 -1.33 -38.33 2.41
C GLN A 505 -1.48 -37.22 3.48
N GLY A 506 -2.70 -36.96 3.97
CA GLY A 506 -3.00 -35.85 4.88
C GLY A 506 -2.93 -34.48 4.22
N GLN A 507 -2.92 -34.40 2.89
CA GLN A 507 -2.76 -33.16 2.14
C GLN A 507 -4.11 -32.62 1.65
N ILE A 508 -4.17 -31.31 1.51
CA ILE A 508 -5.33 -30.57 1.01
C ILE A 508 -4.82 -29.33 0.28
N LYS A 509 -5.54 -28.86 -0.75
CA LYS A 509 -5.20 -27.64 -1.48
C LYS A 509 -6.34 -26.65 -1.45
N PHE A 510 -5.98 -25.37 -1.32
CA PHE A 510 -6.86 -24.21 -1.37
C PHE A 510 -6.32 -23.16 -2.34
N ASP A 511 -7.21 -22.36 -2.90
CA ASP A 511 -6.90 -21.09 -3.56
C ASP A 511 -7.58 -19.96 -2.78
N LEU A 512 -6.77 -19.06 -2.19
CA LEU A 512 -7.19 -18.10 -1.18
C LEU A 512 -7.06 -16.66 -1.71
N PRO A 513 -8.18 -15.97 -2.03
CA PRO A 513 -8.15 -14.64 -2.64
C PRO A 513 -7.38 -13.60 -1.82
N GLY A 514 -6.47 -12.85 -2.46
CA GLY A 514 -5.74 -11.75 -1.81
C GLY A 514 -4.63 -12.18 -0.84
N LEU A 515 -4.45 -13.48 -0.55
CA LEU A 515 -3.27 -13.98 0.15
C LEU A 515 -2.00 -13.58 -0.62
N GLY A 516 -0.93 -13.17 0.07
CA GLY A 516 0.26 -12.57 -0.54
C GLY A 516 0.05 -11.18 -1.19
N LYS A 517 -1.17 -10.62 -1.12
CA LYS A 517 -1.51 -9.23 -1.50
C LYS A 517 -2.07 -8.43 -0.31
N GLY A 518 -1.83 -8.88 0.93
CA GLY A 518 -2.24 -8.23 2.17
C GLY A 518 -3.40 -8.91 2.92
N ALA A 519 -4.13 -9.86 2.32
CA ALA A 519 -5.13 -10.61 3.07
C ALA A 519 -4.47 -11.67 3.98
N VAL A 520 -5.00 -11.81 5.20
CA VAL A 520 -4.55 -12.76 6.22
C VAL A 520 -5.51 -13.94 6.27
N TYR A 521 -4.98 -15.16 6.33
CA TYR A 521 -5.78 -16.39 6.37
C TYR A 521 -5.35 -17.30 7.52
N LEU A 522 -6.27 -18.16 7.96
CA LEU A 522 -5.98 -19.27 8.87
C LEU A 522 -6.91 -20.45 8.58
N PHE A 523 -6.49 -21.64 8.99
CA PHE A 523 -7.26 -22.88 8.84
C PHE A 523 -7.82 -23.32 10.18
N ARG A 524 -8.97 -23.99 10.13
CA ARG A 524 -9.59 -24.68 11.27
C ARG A 524 -9.76 -26.15 10.92
N ALA A 525 -9.08 -27.03 11.64
CA ALA A 525 -9.30 -28.48 11.57
C ALA A 525 -10.49 -28.83 12.48
N VAL A 526 -11.53 -29.45 11.92
CA VAL A 526 -12.76 -29.74 12.65
C VAL A 526 -12.67 -31.11 13.33
N ASN A 527 -12.73 -31.11 14.66
CA ASN A 527 -12.65 -32.31 15.52
C ASN A 527 -11.65 -33.38 15.04
N PRO A 528 -10.37 -33.02 14.80
CA PRO A 528 -9.39 -33.90 14.14
C PRO A 528 -8.99 -35.12 14.99
N PHE A 529 -9.20 -35.07 16.31
CA PHE A 529 -8.89 -36.17 17.23
C PHE A 529 -10.13 -36.92 17.77
N GLY A 530 -11.34 -36.44 17.48
CA GLY A 530 -12.57 -37.01 18.04
C GLY A 530 -12.88 -36.54 19.48
N ASP A 531 -12.16 -35.55 20.00
CA ASP A 531 -12.29 -35.00 21.35
C ASP A 531 -13.31 -33.86 21.48
N GLY A 532 -13.92 -33.44 20.37
CA GLY A 532 -14.93 -32.39 20.32
C GLY A 532 -14.38 -30.96 20.20
N LYS A 533 -13.07 -30.78 20.00
CA LYS A 533 -12.45 -29.44 19.83
C LYS A 533 -12.15 -29.14 18.37
N ASP A 534 -12.34 -27.88 17.98
CA ASP A 534 -11.76 -27.32 16.76
C ASP A 534 -10.35 -26.78 17.07
N TYR A 535 -9.41 -27.06 16.17
CA TYR A 535 -8.01 -26.61 16.28
C TYR A 535 -7.69 -25.64 15.14
N TYR A 536 -6.80 -24.68 15.35
CA TYR A 536 -6.52 -23.60 14.40
C TYR A 536 -5.04 -23.54 13.99
N SER A 537 -4.77 -23.06 12.78
CA SER A 537 -3.40 -22.84 12.29
C SER A 537 -2.88 -21.47 12.68
N ASP A 538 -1.57 -21.28 12.48
CA ASP A 538 -0.97 -19.96 12.45
C ASP A 538 -1.57 -19.10 11.32
N LEU A 539 -1.26 -17.80 11.35
CA LEU A 539 -1.70 -16.84 10.35
C LEU A 539 -0.84 -16.90 9.09
N LEU A 540 -1.43 -17.33 7.97
CA LEU A 540 -0.83 -17.25 6.65
C LEU A 540 -1.02 -15.86 6.06
N THR A 541 0.09 -15.25 5.64
CA THR A 541 0.12 -13.98 4.88
C THR A 541 0.64 -14.17 3.45
N TRP A 542 1.12 -15.37 3.11
CA TRP A 542 1.70 -15.71 1.81
C TRP A 542 1.25 -17.11 1.34
N TRP A 543 1.27 -17.35 0.03
CA TRP A 543 0.91 -18.64 -0.59
C TRP A 543 2.10 -19.62 -0.57
N GLY A 544 1.82 -20.93 -0.66
CA GLY A 544 2.86 -21.96 -0.76
C GLY A 544 2.46 -23.30 -0.16
N ALA A 545 3.45 -24.12 0.19
CA ALA A 545 3.25 -25.30 1.02
C ALA A 545 3.36 -24.92 2.51
N TYR A 546 2.39 -25.33 3.33
CA TYR A 546 2.36 -25.10 4.78
C TYR A 546 2.02 -26.41 5.50
N THR A 547 2.58 -26.62 6.69
CA THR A 547 2.31 -27.79 7.53
C THR A 547 1.48 -27.33 8.72
N PHE A 548 0.22 -27.73 8.76
CA PHE A 548 -0.69 -27.49 9.87
C PHE A 548 -0.49 -28.60 10.90
N ALA A 549 0.50 -28.42 11.77
CA ALA A 549 0.82 -29.36 12.83
C ALA A 549 -0.10 -29.17 14.04
N LEU A 550 -0.85 -30.21 14.37
CA LEU A 550 -1.81 -30.23 15.46
C LEU A 550 -1.21 -30.85 16.73
N ASN A 551 -1.38 -30.19 17.88
CA ASN A 551 -1.04 -30.73 19.19
C ASN A 551 -2.35 -30.98 19.96
N GLN A 552 -2.66 -32.21 20.37
CA GLN A 552 -3.93 -32.47 21.08
C GLN A 552 -4.07 -31.72 22.42
N ALA A 553 -2.96 -31.24 22.99
CA ALA A 553 -2.94 -30.40 24.19
C ALA A 553 -3.21 -28.90 23.94
N ASP A 554 -3.10 -28.42 22.69
CA ASP A 554 -3.18 -26.99 22.36
C ASP A 554 -4.02 -26.73 21.11
N ILE A 555 -5.04 -25.88 21.25
CA ILE A 555 -5.96 -25.51 20.16
C ILE A 555 -5.47 -24.37 19.27
N ASN A 556 -4.42 -23.65 19.66
CA ASN A 556 -3.84 -22.49 18.96
C ASN A 556 -4.89 -21.48 18.49
N ALA A 557 -5.90 -21.20 19.34
CA ALA A 557 -7.04 -20.38 18.96
C ALA A 557 -6.58 -18.94 18.61
N PRO A 558 -6.91 -18.42 17.41
CA PRO A 558 -6.44 -17.12 16.99
C PRO A 558 -7.10 -16.03 17.83
N ASP A 559 -6.27 -15.11 18.31
CA ASP A 559 -6.70 -13.81 18.84
C ASP A 559 -7.65 -13.10 17.84
N ARG A 560 -8.57 -12.29 18.36
CA ARG A 560 -9.59 -11.53 17.63
C ARG A 560 -9.92 -10.17 18.28
N VAL A 561 -9.13 -9.70 19.24
CA VAL A 561 -9.40 -8.47 19.98
C VAL A 561 -8.62 -7.34 19.31
N PRO A 562 -9.28 -6.34 18.68
CA PRO A 562 -8.53 -5.23 18.10
C PRO A 562 -7.83 -4.40 19.17
N PRO A 563 -6.62 -3.89 18.89
CA PRO A 563 -5.89 -3.08 19.85
C PRO A 563 -6.65 -1.77 20.08
N GLN A 564 -6.42 -1.10 21.19
CA GLN A 564 -6.83 0.29 21.35
C GLN A 564 -5.73 1.21 20.83
N VAL A 565 -6.12 2.33 20.23
CA VAL A 565 -5.20 3.40 19.81
C VAL A 565 -5.85 4.75 20.07
N SER A 566 -5.06 5.69 20.61
CA SER A 566 -5.42 7.08 20.80
C SER A 566 -4.43 7.97 20.05
N LEU A 567 -4.88 9.14 19.60
CA LEU A 567 -4.04 10.23 19.14
C LEU A 567 -4.25 11.36 20.15
N ALA A 568 -3.21 11.69 20.92
CA ALA A 568 -3.27 12.64 22.01
C ALA A 568 -2.89 14.07 21.57
N PHE A 569 -2.06 14.20 20.54
CA PHE A 569 -1.69 15.49 19.94
C PHE A 569 -1.26 15.31 18.47
N PRO A 570 -1.56 16.27 17.58
CA PRO A 570 -2.41 17.46 17.78
C PRO A 570 -3.90 17.16 17.98
N GLU A 571 -4.63 18.12 18.52
CA GLU A 571 -6.10 18.08 18.64
C GLU A 571 -6.81 18.43 17.31
N GLN A 572 -8.11 18.12 17.24
CA GLN A 572 -8.93 18.37 16.05
C GLN A 572 -8.94 19.85 15.64
N ALA A 573 -8.75 20.09 14.34
CA ALA A 573 -8.65 21.41 13.71
C ALA A 573 -7.49 22.30 14.20
N ALA A 574 -6.50 21.74 14.92
CA ALA A 574 -5.30 22.48 15.27
C ALA A 574 -4.53 22.95 14.02
N SER A 575 -3.94 24.14 14.10
CA SER A 575 -3.26 24.79 12.98
C SER A 575 -1.78 24.40 12.92
N VAL A 576 -1.30 24.02 11.74
CA VAL A 576 0.06 23.52 11.51
C VAL A 576 0.70 24.20 10.30
N SER A 577 2.04 24.23 10.26
CA SER A 577 2.82 24.75 9.14
C SER A 577 3.46 23.62 8.32
N ARG A 578 3.93 23.93 7.11
CA ARG A 578 4.63 22.98 6.21
C ARG A 578 6.01 22.53 6.71
N GLY A 579 6.54 23.14 7.78
CA GLY A 579 7.83 22.80 8.36
C GLY A 579 7.90 21.38 8.94
N GLY A 580 6.75 20.85 9.37
CA GLY A 580 6.64 19.58 10.08
C GLY A 580 6.29 19.80 11.56
N PHE A 581 5.82 18.73 12.20
CA PHE A 581 5.42 18.70 13.61
C PHE A 581 5.47 17.24 14.11
N ARG A 582 5.18 17.00 15.38
CA ARG A 582 5.19 15.65 15.96
C ARG A 582 3.79 15.21 16.37
N LEU A 583 3.43 13.99 15.99
CA LEU A 583 2.23 13.28 16.44
C LEU A 583 2.57 12.46 17.68
N TYR A 584 1.62 12.36 18.62
CA TYR A 584 1.76 11.55 19.83
C TYR A 584 0.45 10.83 20.17
N GLY A 585 0.55 9.72 20.91
CA GLY A 585 -0.60 9.04 21.47
C GLY A 585 -0.23 7.76 22.21
N SER A 586 -1.24 6.93 22.46
CA SER A 586 -1.05 5.59 23.01
C SER A 586 -1.61 4.51 22.08
N ALA A 587 -1.13 3.29 22.24
CA ALA A 587 -1.70 2.06 21.72
C ALA A 587 -1.54 0.96 22.78
N SER A 588 -2.53 0.08 22.93
CA SER A 588 -2.49 -1.00 23.91
C SER A 588 -3.29 -2.20 23.41
N ASP A 589 -2.91 -3.39 23.85
CA ASP A 589 -3.42 -4.66 23.34
C ASP A 589 -3.49 -5.68 24.49
N ASP A 590 -4.29 -6.74 24.36
CA ASP A 590 -4.32 -7.82 25.37
C ASP A 590 -3.24 -8.88 25.14
N VAL A 591 -2.61 -8.91 23.95
CA VAL A 591 -1.45 -9.76 23.63
C VAL A 591 -0.17 -8.93 23.45
N SER A 592 -0.06 -8.15 22.37
CA SER A 592 1.02 -7.20 22.11
C SER A 592 0.81 -6.40 20.82
N ILE A 593 1.03 -5.08 20.87
CA ILE A 593 1.17 -4.23 19.68
C ILE A 593 2.44 -4.61 18.90
N LYS A 594 2.28 -4.84 17.59
CA LYS A 594 3.34 -5.15 16.62
C LYS A 594 3.87 -3.91 15.90
N ALA A 595 3.02 -2.93 15.62
CA ALA A 595 3.40 -1.69 14.97
C ALA A 595 2.36 -0.57 15.21
N VAL A 596 2.82 0.68 15.17
CA VAL A 596 1.95 1.86 15.00
C VAL A 596 2.45 2.67 13.80
N ARG A 597 1.53 3.14 12.96
CA ARG A 597 1.81 3.86 11.71
C ARG A 597 0.92 5.08 11.58
N ALA A 598 1.46 6.21 11.11
CA ALA A 598 0.70 7.39 10.75
C ALA A 598 0.65 7.55 9.22
N PHE A 599 -0.51 7.95 8.70
CA PHE A 599 -0.76 8.27 7.31
C PHE A 599 -1.28 9.71 7.25
N LEU A 600 -0.52 10.61 6.62
CA LEU A 600 -0.89 12.01 6.46
C LEU A 600 -1.38 12.24 5.02
N THR A 601 -2.66 12.55 4.87
CA THR A 601 -3.30 12.92 3.60
C THR A 601 -3.18 14.44 3.43
N LEU A 602 -2.29 14.87 2.55
CA LEU A 602 -2.02 16.27 2.25
C LEU A 602 -3.19 16.91 1.47
N PRO A 603 -3.33 18.26 1.46
CA PRO A 603 -4.33 18.95 0.64
C PRO A 603 -4.28 18.61 -0.85
N SER A 604 -3.11 18.26 -1.41
CA SER A 604 -2.94 17.73 -2.77
C SER A 604 -3.54 16.33 -3.01
N GLY A 605 -3.98 15.63 -1.96
CA GLY A 605 -4.40 14.23 -2.01
C GLY A 605 -3.26 13.20 -1.94
N ALA A 606 -2.00 13.65 -1.85
CA ALA A 606 -0.87 12.75 -1.62
C ALA A 606 -0.90 12.20 -0.18
N VAL A 607 -0.50 10.93 0.01
CA VAL A 607 -0.46 10.29 1.32
C VAL A 607 0.98 9.98 1.73
N LEU A 608 1.40 10.49 2.88
CA LEU A 608 2.70 10.22 3.49
C LEU A 608 2.55 9.19 4.61
N GLU A 609 3.16 8.02 4.47
CA GLU A 609 3.32 7.07 5.58
C GLU A 609 4.52 7.44 6.46
N ARG A 610 4.38 7.23 7.78
CA ARG A 610 5.43 7.28 8.79
C ARG A 610 5.26 6.14 9.78
N VAL A 611 6.34 5.43 10.11
CA VAL A 611 6.32 4.43 11.19
C VAL A 611 6.56 5.15 12.52
N ALA A 612 5.74 4.86 13.53
CA ALA A 612 5.86 5.46 14.85
C ALA A 612 6.79 4.67 15.76
N SER A 613 7.51 5.39 16.63
CA SER A 613 8.30 4.81 17.72
C SER A 613 7.35 4.41 18.85
N TYR A 614 6.93 3.15 18.85
CA TYR A 614 6.05 2.57 19.87
C TYR A 614 6.83 1.87 21.00
N ARG A 615 6.33 1.97 22.24
CA ARG A 615 6.86 1.32 23.45
C ARG A 615 5.88 0.32 24.04
N ALA A 616 6.25 -0.95 24.05
CA ALA A 616 5.41 -2.04 24.57
C ALA A 616 5.24 -2.05 26.10
N ASP A 617 6.17 -1.43 26.84
CA ASP A 617 6.15 -1.36 28.30
C ASP A 617 5.22 -0.28 28.86
N THR A 618 4.86 0.72 28.05
CA THR A 618 4.05 1.88 28.47
C THR A 618 2.90 2.22 27.52
N GLY A 619 2.72 1.43 26.45
CA GLY A 619 1.73 1.67 25.41
C GLY A 619 1.91 3.00 24.65
N SER A 620 3.00 3.73 24.85
CA SER A 620 3.15 5.09 24.30
C SER A 620 3.78 5.08 22.90
N TRP A 621 3.36 5.98 22.01
CA TRP A 621 3.99 6.18 20.71
C TRP A 621 4.14 7.65 20.35
N TYR A 622 5.15 7.94 19.52
CA TYR A 622 5.30 9.22 18.84
C TYR A 622 5.77 9.03 17.39
N VAL A 623 5.52 10.01 16.53
CA VAL A 623 6.11 10.04 15.19
C VAL A 623 6.30 11.46 14.69
N ASP A 624 7.49 11.73 14.15
CA ASP A 624 7.81 13.00 13.51
C ASP A 624 7.31 13.01 12.07
N THR A 625 6.57 14.05 11.66
CA THR A 625 6.05 14.13 10.30
C THR A 625 7.14 14.52 9.30
N GLY A 626 8.16 15.25 9.75
CA GLY A 626 9.10 15.97 8.88
C GLY A 626 8.40 17.04 8.03
N SER A 627 9.14 17.72 7.17
CA SER A 627 8.53 18.72 6.28
C SER A 627 7.50 18.09 5.34
N LEU A 628 6.37 18.77 5.20
CA LEU A 628 5.27 18.37 4.32
C LEU A 628 5.48 18.82 2.87
N GLY A 629 6.59 19.50 2.56
CA GLY A 629 6.91 19.99 1.23
C GLY A 629 6.19 21.28 0.85
N ALA A 630 5.95 21.47 -0.46
CA ALA A 630 5.39 22.69 -1.04
C ALA A 630 3.86 22.64 -1.19
N GLU A 631 3.17 22.13 -0.16
CA GLU A 631 1.70 22.11 -0.11
C GLU A 631 1.10 23.52 0.08
N GLY A 632 -0.11 23.72 -0.44
CA GLY A 632 -0.92 24.92 -0.18
C GLY A 632 -1.77 24.78 1.09
N PRO A 633 -2.34 25.88 1.61
CA PRO A 633 -3.18 25.82 2.79
C PRO A 633 -4.47 25.02 2.54
N GLY A 634 -4.92 24.26 3.54
CA GLY A 634 -6.06 23.35 3.43
C GLY A 634 -6.13 22.32 4.55
N THR A 635 -7.02 21.33 4.42
CA THR A 635 -7.16 20.25 5.40
C THR A 635 -6.05 19.21 5.25
N LEU A 636 -5.34 18.92 6.35
CA LEU A 636 -4.37 17.85 6.48
C LEU A 636 -5.01 16.72 7.30
N GLY A 637 -5.45 15.64 6.65
CA GLY A 637 -6.09 14.51 7.31
C GLY A 637 -5.07 13.52 7.84
N VAL A 638 -5.01 13.31 9.15
CA VAL A 638 -4.08 12.39 9.81
C VAL A 638 -4.81 11.15 10.29
N ARG A 639 -4.41 9.97 9.82
CA ARG A 639 -4.91 8.66 10.26
C ARG A 639 -3.78 7.85 10.89
N VAL A 640 -3.91 7.49 12.16
CA VAL A 640 -2.99 6.57 12.85
C VAL A 640 -3.61 5.19 12.95
N VAL A 641 -2.82 4.16 12.65
CA VAL A 641 -3.21 2.75 12.71
C VAL A 641 -2.29 2.03 13.69
N ALA A 642 -2.86 1.39 14.69
CA ALA A 642 -2.17 0.41 15.51
C ALA A 642 -2.46 -0.99 14.97
N VAL A 643 -1.45 -1.86 14.98
CA VAL A 643 -1.52 -3.25 14.53
C VAL A 643 -0.92 -4.14 15.61
N ASP A 644 -1.62 -5.20 15.99
CA ASP A 644 -1.13 -6.17 16.99
C ASP A 644 -0.36 -7.36 16.38
N SER A 645 0.13 -8.25 17.23
CA SER A 645 0.82 -9.48 16.84
C SER A 645 -0.09 -10.52 16.16
N GLY A 646 -1.39 -10.51 16.47
CA GLY A 646 -2.43 -11.28 15.78
C GLY A 646 -2.90 -10.67 14.44
N LEU A 647 -2.39 -9.51 14.04
CA LEU A 647 -2.77 -8.76 12.84
C LEU A 647 -4.22 -8.23 12.85
N ASN A 648 -4.81 -7.92 14.01
CA ASN A 648 -5.93 -6.96 14.02
C ASN A 648 -5.38 -5.53 13.89
N GLU A 649 -6.25 -4.60 13.50
CA GLU A 649 -5.95 -3.17 13.39
C GLU A 649 -7.01 -2.33 14.08
N SER A 650 -6.59 -1.20 14.63
CA SER A 650 -7.49 -0.12 15.04
C SER A 650 -6.98 1.24 14.60
N VAL A 651 -7.87 2.24 14.64
CA VAL A 651 -7.65 3.52 13.97
C VAL A 651 -8.04 4.69 14.87
N ALA A 652 -7.13 5.65 15.02
CA ALA A 652 -7.43 7.01 15.46
C ALA A 652 -7.23 7.97 14.28
N ALA A 653 -8.00 9.06 14.22
CA ALA A 653 -7.88 10.05 13.16
C ALA A 653 -8.18 11.47 13.66
N VAL A 654 -7.56 12.45 13.02
CA VAL A 654 -7.72 13.89 13.30
C VAL A 654 -7.52 14.68 12.01
N ASP A 655 -8.34 15.70 11.77
CA ASP A 655 -8.14 16.64 10.66
C ASP A 655 -7.54 17.94 11.18
N LEU A 656 -6.46 18.40 10.53
CA LEU A 656 -5.68 19.57 10.93
C LEU A 656 -5.75 20.67 9.85
N SER A 657 -5.48 21.92 10.24
CA SER A 657 -5.49 23.06 9.31
C SER A 657 -4.06 23.45 8.92
N LEU A 658 -3.66 23.18 7.68
CA LEU A 658 -2.38 23.62 7.14
C LEU A 658 -2.49 25.09 6.71
N LEU A 659 -1.61 25.96 7.23
CA LEU A 659 -1.61 27.40 6.96
C LEU A 659 -0.40 27.85 6.11
N ASP A 660 -0.59 28.90 5.30
CA ASP A 660 0.51 29.70 4.72
C ASP A 660 0.94 30.76 5.74
N ASP A 661 1.81 30.36 6.65
CA ASP A 661 2.22 31.17 7.79
C ASP A 661 3.13 32.35 7.41
N ARG A 662 2.98 33.47 8.13
CA ARG A 662 3.62 34.78 7.89
C ARG A 662 3.78 35.63 9.15
N ILE A 663 3.46 35.08 10.32
CA ILE A 663 3.55 35.78 11.61
C ILE A 663 4.78 35.22 12.33
N ALA A 664 5.42 36.03 13.18
CA ALA A 664 6.55 35.56 13.98
C ALA A 664 6.06 35.10 15.36
N PRO A 665 6.57 33.98 15.91
CA PRO A 665 6.15 33.47 17.22
C PRO A 665 6.31 34.53 18.32
N ASN A 666 5.33 34.65 19.22
CA ASN A 666 5.49 35.41 20.45
C ASN A 666 6.35 34.59 21.43
N LEU A 667 7.31 35.26 22.08
CA LEU A 667 8.28 34.64 22.98
C LEU A 667 8.30 35.40 24.31
N GLU A 668 8.11 34.71 25.43
CA GLU A 668 7.99 35.25 26.78
C GLU A 668 8.92 34.52 27.75
N ILE A 669 9.40 35.22 28.79
CA ILE A 669 10.26 34.69 29.86
C ILE A 669 9.49 34.90 31.16
N LEU A 670 9.41 33.87 32.01
CA LEU A 670 8.51 33.85 33.16
C LEU A 670 9.24 33.83 34.52
N SER A 671 10.31 33.04 34.69
CA SER A 671 10.93 32.89 36.02
C SER A 671 11.95 33.96 36.43
N HIS A 672 12.46 34.77 35.50
CA HIS A 672 13.56 35.70 35.77
C HIS A 672 13.39 37.06 35.08
N ALA A 673 13.64 38.14 35.82
CA ALA A 673 13.76 39.50 35.27
C ALA A 673 15.21 39.82 34.86
N ALA A 674 15.40 40.80 33.97
CA ALA A 674 16.73 41.26 33.58
C ALA A 674 17.46 41.90 34.79
N GLY A 675 18.69 41.46 35.03
CA GLY A 675 19.51 41.85 36.18
C GLY A 675 19.25 41.03 37.45
N ALA A 676 18.33 40.06 37.44
CA ALA A 676 18.06 39.20 38.59
C ALA A 676 19.30 38.41 39.05
N ALA A 677 19.38 38.17 40.35
CA ALA A 677 20.42 37.32 40.93
C ALA A 677 20.09 35.84 40.69
N THR A 678 21.12 35.02 40.43
CA THR A 678 20.98 33.57 40.18
C THR A 678 22.00 32.77 40.99
N PRO A 679 21.82 31.45 41.16
CA PRO A 679 22.86 30.55 41.64
C PRO A 679 24.19 30.69 40.91
N MET A 680 25.29 30.35 41.59
CA MET A 680 26.61 30.13 40.99
C MET A 680 26.79 28.67 40.49
N GLY A 681 25.96 27.74 40.92
CA GLY A 681 25.76 26.45 40.25
C GLY A 681 24.77 26.57 39.09
N GLY A 682 24.07 25.47 38.80
CA GLY A 682 22.99 25.43 37.81
C GLY A 682 21.69 26.07 38.31
N PHE A 683 20.85 26.45 37.35
CA PHE A 683 19.46 26.88 37.54
C PHE A 683 18.66 26.70 36.23
N VAL A 684 17.34 26.89 36.29
CA VAL A 684 16.44 26.84 35.13
C VAL A 684 15.84 28.21 34.83
N VAL A 685 15.95 28.67 33.58
CA VAL A 685 15.16 29.79 33.06
C VAL A 685 13.95 29.21 32.34
N THR A 686 12.75 29.66 32.67
CA THR A 686 11.50 29.18 32.06
C THR A 686 10.78 30.32 31.35
N GLY A 687 9.92 29.95 30.41
CA GLY A 687 9.12 30.90 29.66
C GLY A 687 8.05 30.23 28.83
N ARG A 688 7.50 30.99 27.89
CA ARG A 688 6.48 30.53 26.95
C ARG A 688 6.83 30.96 25.54
N VAL A 689 6.46 30.17 24.54
CA VAL A 689 6.49 30.55 23.13
C VAL A 689 5.17 30.13 22.50
N THR A 690 4.48 31.06 21.84
CA THR A 690 3.14 30.83 21.28
C THR A 690 3.08 31.38 19.87
N ASP A 691 2.49 30.61 18.97
CA ASP A 691 2.38 30.94 17.55
C ASP A 691 0.99 30.54 17.01
N ASN A 692 0.63 31.01 15.83
CA ASN A 692 -0.60 30.57 15.14
C ASN A 692 -0.47 29.23 14.42
N THR A 693 0.74 28.64 14.35
CA THR A 693 0.94 27.23 14.03
C THR A 693 1.61 26.49 15.19
N LEU A 694 1.37 25.18 15.27
CA LEU A 694 1.97 24.32 16.28
C LEU A 694 3.47 24.10 16.04
N SER A 695 4.16 23.75 17.13
CA SER A 695 5.59 23.39 17.17
C SER A 695 6.59 24.48 16.73
N PRO A 696 6.50 25.73 17.25
CA PRO A 696 7.60 26.69 17.09
C PRO A 696 8.89 26.14 17.74
N ARG A 697 10.01 26.22 17.02
CA ARG A 697 11.33 25.78 17.48
C ARG A 697 11.99 26.90 18.27
N LEU A 698 12.45 26.60 19.48
CA LEU A 698 13.22 27.55 20.29
C LEU A 698 14.70 27.18 20.29
N THR A 699 15.57 28.19 20.22
CA THR A 699 17.02 28.08 20.33
C THR A 699 17.53 29.04 21.39
N VAL A 700 18.63 28.69 22.07
CA VAL A 700 19.28 29.55 23.06
C VAL A 700 20.78 29.61 22.83
N GLN A 701 21.33 30.82 22.97
CA GLN A 701 22.75 31.08 23.14
C GLN A 701 23.00 31.55 24.58
N VAL A 702 23.82 30.83 25.35
CA VAL A 702 24.25 31.19 26.71
C VAL A 702 25.71 31.60 26.69
N SER A 703 26.04 32.73 27.31
CA SER A 703 27.39 33.30 27.33
C SER A 703 27.66 34.10 28.60
N GLY A 704 28.91 34.50 28.87
CA GLY A 704 29.27 35.16 30.12
C GLY A 704 29.47 34.17 31.27
N GLY A 705 29.28 34.61 32.52
CA GLY A 705 29.43 33.75 33.71
C GLY A 705 30.84 33.19 33.98
N GLY A 706 31.83 33.44 33.11
CA GLY A 706 33.11 32.72 33.12
C GLY A 706 33.14 31.45 32.28
N LEU A 707 32.11 31.20 31.45
CA LEU A 707 32.15 30.16 30.42
C LEU A 707 33.29 30.40 29.42
N THR A 708 33.97 29.34 29.01
CA THR A 708 35.11 29.40 28.06
C THR A 708 34.70 29.67 26.61
N ALA A 709 33.44 29.37 26.27
CA ALA A 709 32.81 29.65 24.99
C ALA A 709 31.30 29.86 25.21
N ALA A 710 30.62 30.46 24.21
CA ALA A 710 29.16 30.51 24.23
C ALA A 710 28.57 29.14 23.89
N GLU A 711 27.61 28.66 24.68
CA GLU A 711 26.85 27.45 24.39
C GLU A 711 25.65 27.81 23.51
N VAL A 712 25.49 27.17 22.35
CA VAL A 712 24.32 27.33 21.48
C VAL A 712 23.64 25.97 21.32
N ARG A 713 22.34 25.88 21.62
CA ARG A 713 21.54 24.66 21.42
C ARG A 713 20.06 24.95 21.15
N ASP A 714 19.36 23.91 20.68
CA ASP A 714 17.91 23.85 20.70
C ASP A 714 17.37 23.77 22.13
N VAL A 715 16.13 24.24 22.31
CA VAL A 715 15.39 24.21 23.56
C VAL A 715 14.10 23.43 23.33
N GLU A 716 13.78 22.52 24.25
CA GLU A 716 12.51 21.79 24.19
C GLU A 716 11.34 22.73 24.52
N VAL A 717 10.27 22.63 23.73
CA VAL A 717 9.02 23.39 23.88
C VAL A 717 7.89 22.39 24.06
N ALA A 718 7.09 22.59 25.11
CA ALA A 718 5.92 21.77 25.37
C ALA A 718 4.86 21.98 24.26
N PRO A 719 4.41 20.92 23.57
CA PRO A 719 3.72 21.05 22.29
C PRO A 719 2.33 21.70 22.38
N THR A 720 1.65 21.61 23.53
CA THR A 720 0.29 22.13 23.74
C THR A 720 0.27 23.51 24.40
N SER A 721 1.04 23.69 25.47
CA SER A 721 1.06 24.95 26.23
C SER A 721 1.97 26.00 25.60
N GLY A 722 3.02 25.59 24.89
CA GLY A 722 4.13 26.45 24.49
C GLY A 722 5.13 26.75 25.62
N ASN A 723 4.98 26.14 26.80
CA ASN A 723 5.91 26.32 27.91
C ASN A 723 7.28 25.74 27.56
N TRP A 724 8.35 26.42 27.93
CA TRP A 724 9.73 25.98 27.69
C TRP A 724 10.60 26.19 28.92
N ALA A 725 11.66 25.39 29.01
CA ALA A 725 12.66 25.48 30.06
C ALA A 725 14.07 25.32 29.49
N VAL A 726 14.99 26.15 29.98
CA VAL A 726 16.41 26.18 29.62
C VAL A 726 17.23 25.98 30.87
N ARG A 727 18.02 24.89 30.92
CA ARG A 727 19.08 24.79 31.92
C ARG A 727 20.20 25.78 31.63
N VAL A 728 20.62 26.50 32.65
CA VAL A 728 21.81 27.35 32.67
C VAL A 728 22.73 26.75 33.71
N ALA A 729 23.79 26.08 33.27
CA ALA A 729 24.60 25.22 34.14
C ALA A 729 26.08 25.29 33.78
N PRO A 730 26.99 25.48 34.76
CA PRO A 730 28.43 25.51 34.52
C PRO A 730 29.02 24.09 34.62
N GLU A 731 30.22 23.89 34.08
CA GLU A 731 30.97 22.63 34.23
C GLU A 731 31.39 22.35 35.69
N SER A 732 31.71 23.42 36.44
CA SER A 732 32.20 23.36 37.84
C SER A 732 31.68 24.50 38.73
N GLY A 733 31.39 25.67 38.15
CA GLY A 733 30.79 26.82 38.83
C GLY A 733 30.85 28.06 37.92
N PHE A 734 29.91 28.98 38.08
CA PHE A 734 29.99 30.32 37.49
C PHE A 734 30.84 31.24 38.37
N SER A 735 31.51 32.20 37.72
CA SER A 735 32.05 33.40 38.35
C SER A 735 30.95 34.45 38.56
N THR A 736 31.25 35.52 39.29
CA THR A 736 30.34 36.68 39.49
C THR A 736 30.17 37.56 38.25
N ALA A 737 30.75 37.20 37.11
CA ALA A 737 30.52 37.90 35.84
C ALA A 737 29.08 37.64 35.35
N PRO A 738 28.36 38.63 34.77
CA PRO A 738 27.01 38.42 34.27
C PRO A 738 26.92 37.31 33.21
N ILE A 739 25.82 36.57 33.23
CA ILE A 739 25.42 35.61 32.19
C ILE A 739 24.46 36.32 31.24
N THR A 740 24.66 36.17 29.93
CA THR A 740 23.72 36.62 28.90
C THR A 740 23.15 35.42 28.16
N LEU A 741 21.83 35.25 28.26
CA LEU A 741 21.04 34.37 27.40
C LEU A 741 20.51 35.20 26.22
N THR A 742 20.56 34.65 25.01
CA THR A 742 19.77 35.13 23.87
C THR A 742 18.94 33.97 23.34
N LEU A 743 17.63 34.10 23.47
CA LEU A 743 16.62 33.15 23.05
C LEU A 743 16.09 33.58 21.69
N THR A 744 16.04 32.68 20.71
CA THR A 744 15.44 32.94 19.40
C THR A 744 14.43 31.83 19.08
N ALA A 745 13.16 32.22 19.00
CA ALA A 745 12.08 31.38 18.51
C ALA A 745 12.01 31.47 16.98
N HIS A 746 11.69 30.36 16.33
CA HIS A 746 11.52 30.20 14.89
C HIS A 746 10.21 29.43 14.63
N ASP A 747 9.42 29.84 13.65
CA ASP A 747 8.28 29.05 13.19
C ASP A 747 8.71 27.95 12.18
N GLY A 748 7.75 27.24 11.59
CA GLY A 748 7.99 26.23 10.57
C GLY A 748 8.17 26.75 9.13
N VAL A 749 8.27 28.06 8.91
CA VAL A 749 8.47 28.67 7.58
C VAL A 749 9.65 29.66 7.48
N GLY A 750 10.21 30.08 8.61
CA GLY A 750 11.39 30.94 8.73
C GLY A 750 11.19 32.30 9.42
N ASN A 751 10.02 32.61 10.00
CA ASN A 751 9.85 33.83 10.79
C ASN A 751 10.44 33.64 12.20
N THR A 752 11.05 34.68 12.76
CA THR A 752 11.80 34.57 14.02
C THR A 752 11.56 35.73 14.98
N THR A 753 11.52 35.44 16.29
CA THR A 753 11.48 36.42 17.39
C THR A 753 12.62 36.14 18.36
N ALA A 754 13.41 37.17 18.69
CA ALA A 754 14.52 37.07 19.63
C ALA A 754 14.31 37.92 20.89
N LYS A 755 14.73 37.40 22.05
CA LYS A 755 14.84 38.13 23.33
C LYS A 755 16.16 37.81 24.02
N SER A 756 16.79 38.82 24.61
CA SER A 756 17.99 38.65 25.44
C SER A 756 17.70 38.95 26.90
N LEU A 757 18.32 38.17 27.79
CA LEU A 757 18.18 38.23 29.24
C LEU A 757 19.59 38.22 29.86
N VAL A 758 19.87 39.20 30.73
CA VAL A 758 21.13 39.26 31.50
C VAL A 758 20.83 38.91 32.95
N LEU A 759 21.65 38.04 33.55
CA LEU A 759 21.50 37.50 34.91
C LEU A 759 22.83 37.59 35.67
N ASN A 760 22.77 37.68 37.00
CA ASN A 760 23.93 37.96 37.85
C ASN A 760 24.17 36.82 38.86
N PRO A 761 25.19 35.95 38.65
CA PRO A 761 25.51 34.87 39.60
C PRO A 761 25.91 35.39 40.99
N SER A 762 25.36 34.76 42.04
CA SER A 762 25.51 35.18 43.43
C SER A 762 25.63 34.01 44.40
N ASP A 763 26.55 34.10 45.36
CA ASP A 763 26.70 33.13 46.46
C ASP A 763 25.54 33.18 47.47
N ALA A 764 24.66 34.19 47.40
CA ALA A 764 23.50 34.30 48.29
C ALA A 764 22.63 33.03 48.29
N PHE A 765 22.50 32.37 47.14
CA PHE A 765 21.83 31.07 47.05
C PHE A 765 22.62 29.95 47.74
N GLY A 766 23.94 29.88 47.54
CA GLY A 766 24.82 28.89 48.19
C GLY A 766 24.84 29.03 49.71
N GLN A 767 24.81 30.27 50.20
CA GLN A 767 24.69 30.57 51.63
C GLN A 767 23.28 30.22 52.17
N ALA A 768 22.22 30.59 51.46
CA ALA A 768 20.84 30.24 51.81
C ALA A 768 20.63 28.72 51.91
N TRP A 769 21.21 27.97 50.95
CA TRP A 769 21.16 26.50 50.93
C TRP A 769 21.91 25.87 52.10
N HIS A 770 23.11 26.36 52.43
CA HIS A 770 23.81 25.87 53.62
C HIS A 770 23.00 26.15 54.88
N VAL A 771 22.58 27.39 55.11
CA VAL A 771 21.77 27.77 56.27
C VAL A 771 20.52 26.88 56.42
N LEU A 772 19.74 26.70 55.35
CA LEU A 772 18.56 25.83 55.34
C LEU A 772 18.85 24.33 55.57
N ARG A 773 20.11 23.89 55.45
CA ARG A 773 20.52 22.51 55.76
C ARG A 773 21.22 22.38 57.13
N ARG A 774 21.42 23.50 57.84
CA ARG A 774 22.02 23.51 59.18
C ARG A 774 21.07 24.01 60.27
N THR A 775 20.06 24.82 59.94
CA THR A 775 19.01 25.30 60.88
C THR A 775 17.61 24.80 60.53
N ALA A 776 17.50 23.87 59.59
CA ALA A 776 16.27 23.16 59.25
C ALA A 776 16.63 21.75 58.75
N PHE A 777 15.68 20.81 58.81
CA PHE A 777 15.89 19.44 58.34
C PHE A 777 15.91 19.33 56.81
N GLY A 778 15.46 20.37 56.11
CA GLY A 778 15.42 20.47 54.66
C GLY A 778 14.76 21.77 54.20
N ALA A 779 14.91 22.11 52.92
CA ALA A 779 14.25 23.26 52.32
C ALA A 779 12.95 22.81 51.65
N THR A 780 11.84 23.51 51.84
CA THR A 780 10.64 23.26 51.03
C THR A 780 10.79 23.83 49.61
N PRO A 781 9.99 23.37 48.61
CA PRO A 781 10.05 23.89 47.25
C PRO A 781 9.99 25.43 47.20
N GLY A 782 11.03 26.05 46.63
CA GLY A 782 11.17 27.52 46.54
C GLY A 782 11.78 28.22 47.76
N GLN A 783 11.91 27.56 48.92
CA GLN A 783 12.41 28.20 50.15
C GLN A 783 13.85 28.74 49.99
N VAL A 784 14.70 28.06 49.21
CA VAL A 784 16.07 28.52 48.93
C VAL A 784 16.09 29.88 48.20
N ALA A 785 15.18 30.09 47.25
CA ALA A 785 15.07 31.35 46.52
C ALA A 785 14.51 32.48 47.41
N ALA A 786 13.56 32.16 48.29
CA ALA A 786 13.05 33.11 49.28
C ALA A 786 14.15 33.57 50.25
N VAL A 787 14.91 32.63 50.84
CA VAL A 787 16.02 32.94 51.77
C VAL A 787 17.19 33.64 51.07
N ALA A 788 17.47 33.33 49.80
CA ALA A 788 18.44 34.08 49.00
C ALA A 788 17.97 35.52 48.69
N GLY A 789 16.65 35.76 48.61
CA GLY A 789 16.04 37.06 48.38
C GLY A 789 15.97 37.97 49.61
N GLU A 790 15.61 37.44 50.79
CA GLU A 790 15.66 38.21 52.06
C GLU A 790 17.07 38.30 52.66
N GLY A 791 17.96 37.39 52.28
CA GLY A 791 19.31 37.25 52.81
C GLY A 791 19.36 36.30 54.02
N ALA A 792 20.37 35.42 54.05
CA ALA A 792 20.47 34.35 55.04
C ALA A 792 20.43 34.83 56.51
N VAL A 793 21.01 36.00 56.81
CA VAL A 793 21.00 36.59 58.16
C VAL A 793 19.61 37.09 58.58
N SER A 794 18.76 37.51 57.62
CA SER A 794 17.34 37.84 57.90
C SER A 794 16.59 36.59 58.35
N TYR A 795 16.64 35.53 57.54
CA TYR A 795 16.01 34.24 57.85
C TYR A 795 16.46 33.71 59.22
N LEU A 796 17.77 33.69 59.49
CA LEU A 796 18.32 33.28 60.80
C LEU A 796 17.77 34.13 61.96
N THR A 797 17.62 35.44 61.77
CA THR A 797 17.08 36.34 62.79
C THR A 797 15.61 36.06 63.10
N ARG A 798 14.80 35.71 62.08
CA ARG A 798 13.39 35.30 62.26
C ARG A 798 13.27 33.94 62.97
N GLN A 799 14.07 32.96 62.54
CA GLN A 799 14.10 31.61 63.15
C GLN A 799 14.55 31.59 64.62
N LEU A 800 15.39 32.54 65.04
CA LEU A 800 15.77 32.74 66.45
C LEU A 800 14.65 33.33 67.32
N HIS A 801 13.55 33.79 66.70
CA HIS A 801 12.36 34.32 67.34
C HIS A 801 11.12 33.61 66.78
N PRO A 802 10.88 32.33 67.12
CA PRO A 802 9.92 31.46 66.44
C PRO A 802 8.47 31.97 66.48
N ASP A 803 8.10 32.80 67.46
CA ASP A 803 6.78 33.45 67.49
C ASP A 803 6.57 34.52 66.42
N SER A 804 7.63 34.92 65.71
CA SER A 804 7.54 35.72 64.47
C SER A 804 7.31 34.87 63.20
N GLU A 805 7.41 33.55 63.29
CA GLU A 805 7.09 32.62 62.20
C GLU A 805 5.61 32.24 62.24
N ASP A 806 4.89 32.59 61.17
CA ASP A 806 3.54 32.09 60.90
C ASP A 806 3.58 30.59 60.61
N ASP A 807 2.94 29.83 61.49
CA ASP A 807 2.84 28.36 61.42
C ASP A 807 1.37 27.90 61.35
N SER A 808 0.47 28.79 60.89
CA SER A 808 -0.98 28.52 60.83
C SER A 808 -1.35 27.36 59.92
N ASP A 809 -0.64 27.16 58.80
CA ASP A 809 -0.78 25.98 57.93
C ASP A 809 -0.58 24.66 58.71
N PHE A 810 0.43 24.62 59.58
CA PHE A 810 0.77 23.45 60.39
C PHE A 810 -0.29 23.20 61.47
N ALA A 811 -0.69 24.25 62.20
CA ALA A 811 -1.77 24.18 63.17
C ALA A 811 -3.10 23.71 62.54
N GLN A 812 -3.42 24.17 61.33
CA GLN A 812 -4.61 23.72 60.60
C GLN A 812 -4.52 22.25 60.18
N ARG A 813 -3.34 21.77 59.75
CA ARG A 813 -3.12 20.33 59.47
C ARG A 813 -3.29 19.48 60.74
N GLN A 814 -2.78 19.93 61.88
CA GLN A 814 -2.84 19.22 63.16
C GLN A 814 -4.29 18.97 63.62
N LEU A 815 -5.23 19.90 63.36
CA LEU A 815 -6.66 19.71 63.64
C LEU A 815 -7.31 18.54 62.87
N GLY A 816 -6.70 18.10 61.75
CA GLY A 816 -7.18 16.99 60.94
C GLY A 816 -6.57 15.63 61.29
N TRP A 817 -5.68 15.56 62.30
CA TRP A 817 -4.97 14.33 62.64
C TRP A 817 -5.72 13.48 63.68
N PRO A 818 -5.65 12.14 63.59
CA PRO A 818 -6.17 11.28 64.65
C PRO A 818 -5.36 11.48 65.92
N ASP A 819 -5.99 11.36 67.10
CA ASP A 819 -5.24 11.20 68.35
C ASP A 819 -4.41 9.92 68.27
N LEU A 820 -3.10 10.10 68.29
CA LEU A 820 -2.12 9.03 68.11
C LEU A 820 -1.78 8.30 69.41
N GLY A 821 -2.16 8.83 70.59
CA GLY A 821 -1.81 8.25 71.88
C GLY A 821 -0.31 7.97 72.04
N GLY A 822 0.10 6.72 71.77
CA GLY A 822 1.49 6.24 71.94
C GLY A 822 2.48 6.56 70.82
N TYR A 823 2.08 7.03 69.63
CA TYR A 823 3.02 7.29 68.51
C TYR A 823 3.78 8.63 68.63
N LEU A 824 4.46 8.83 69.75
CA LEU A 824 5.34 9.96 70.07
C LEU A 824 6.32 10.34 68.92
N ALA A 825 6.99 9.34 68.34
CA ALA A 825 7.91 9.57 67.22
C ALA A 825 7.22 10.13 65.96
N THR A 826 5.95 9.83 65.75
CA THR A 826 5.16 10.37 64.63
C THR A 826 4.81 11.84 64.84
N ASP A 827 4.42 12.22 66.06
CA ASP A 827 4.11 13.62 66.41
C ASP A 827 5.32 14.54 66.16
N TYR A 828 6.50 14.16 66.66
CA TYR A 828 7.73 14.90 66.43
C TYR A 828 8.10 14.99 64.93
N LEU A 829 7.99 13.89 64.16
CA LEU A 829 8.32 13.91 62.74
C LEU A 829 7.40 14.83 61.93
N ARG A 830 6.12 14.94 62.31
CA ARG A 830 5.17 15.86 61.67
C ARG A 830 5.51 17.32 61.98
N HIS A 831 5.91 17.64 63.22
CA HIS A 831 6.52 18.94 63.55
C HIS A 831 7.73 19.22 62.66
N ALA A 832 8.71 18.30 62.62
CA ALA A 832 9.95 18.44 61.87
C ALA A 832 9.74 18.61 60.35
N VAL A 833 8.77 17.92 59.75
CA VAL A 833 8.44 18.05 58.32
C VAL A 833 7.67 19.34 58.03
N TYR A 834 6.60 19.62 58.76
CA TYR A 834 5.61 20.62 58.33
C TYR A 834 5.80 22.02 58.94
N SER A 835 6.36 22.15 60.14
CA SER A 835 6.48 23.45 60.81
C SER A 835 7.43 24.39 60.05
N ARG A 836 7.08 25.68 60.00
CA ARG A 836 7.97 26.76 59.54
C ARG A 836 8.99 27.19 60.61
N ARG A 837 8.78 26.81 61.88
CA ARG A 837 9.65 27.08 63.04
C ARG A 837 10.83 26.09 63.09
N GLN A 838 11.53 25.91 61.97
CA GLN A 838 12.48 24.81 61.78
C GLN A 838 13.66 24.82 62.76
N LEU A 839 14.25 25.98 63.07
CA LEU A 839 15.33 26.05 64.07
C LEU A 839 14.82 25.64 65.47
N LEU A 840 13.56 25.92 65.79
CA LEU A 840 12.96 25.49 67.06
C LEU A 840 12.89 23.96 67.11
N GLU A 841 12.40 23.29 66.06
CA GLU A 841 12.27 21.82 66.05
C GLU A 841 13.63 21.09 65.98
N VAL A 842 14.62 21.68 65.30
CA VAL A 842 16.02 21.20 65.31
C VAL A 842 16.62 21.30 66.72
N MET A 843 16.47 22.46 67.37
CA MET A 843 16.97 22.65 68.74
C MET A 843 16.21 21.81 69.77
N THR A 844 14.91 21.62 69.58
CA THR A 844 14.06 20.77 70.42
C THR A 844 14.57 19.33 70.43
N TRP A 845 14.83 18.75 69.24
CA TRP A 845 15.43 17.43 69.14
C TRP A 845 16.86 17.39 69.70
N PHE A 846 17.67 18.43 69.48
CA PHE A 846 19.01 18.47 70.08
C PHE A 846 18.97 18.41 71.61
N TRP A 847 18.02 19.10 72.26
CA TRP A 847 17.90 19.04 73.73
C TRP A 847 17.39 17.69 74.21
N ASP A 848 16.35 17.14 73.60
CA ASP A 848 15.85 15.78 73.83
C ASP A 848 16.99 14.73 73.73
N ASN A 849 17.77 14.83 72.66
CA ASN A 849 18.94 13.98 72.41
C ASN A 849 20.14 14.27 73.34
N HIS A 850 20.24 15.47 73.93
CA HIS A 850 21.35 15.88 74.80
C HIS A 850 21.18 15.41 76.25
N VAL A 851 19.92 15.31 76.72
CA VAL A 851 19.51 14.78 78.03
C VAL A 851 18.62 13.54 77.84
N ASN A 852 19.11 12.60 77.03
CA ASN A 852 18.37 11.48 76.46
C ASN A 852 17.70 10.55 77.50
N THR A 853 16.39 10.38 77.38
CA THR A 853 15.59 9.34 78.07
C THR A 853 15.53 8.02 77.30
N ASP A 854 15.18 6.94 78.00
CA ASP A 854 14.84 5.65 77.39
C ASP A 854 13.40 5.28 77.75
N TYR A 855 12.48 5.43 76.79
CA TYR A 855 11.07 5.10 76.93
C TYR A 855 10.83 3.70 77.53
N TRP A 856 11.72 2.72 77.31
CA TRP A 856 11.55 1.37 77.85
C TRP A 856 11.73 1.29 79.38
N ARG A 857 12.29 2.32 80.02
CA ARG A 857 12.46 2.41 81.49
C ARG A 857 11.15 2.69 82.24
N HIS A 858 10.15 3.28 81.58
CA HIS A 858 8.84 3.60 82.19
C HIS A 858 7.63 3.17 81.35
N ILE A 859 7.78 3.07 80.03
CA ILE A 859 6.75 2.66 79.07
C ILE A 859 5.50 3.58 79.17
N LYS A 860 5.75 4.90 79.11
CA LYS A 860 4.74 5.97 79.19
C LYS A 860 5.04 7.08 78.19
N ALA A 861 4.28 7.12 77.10
CA ALA A 861 4.43 8.16 76.06
C ALA A 861 4.05 9.56 76.57
N ASP A 862 3.25 9.65 77.63
CA ASP A 862 2.87 10.93 78.25
C ASP A 862 4.03 11.62 78.97
N TYR A 863 5.01 10.86 79.48
CA TYR A 863 6.18 11.42 80.16
C TYR A 863 7.11 12.08 79.14
N GLU A 864 7.42 11.37 78.06
CA GLU A 864 8.22 11.91 76.95
C GLU A 864 7.51 13.09 76.28
N ARG A 865 6.19 13.01 76.04
CA ARG A 865 5.42 14.13 75.46
C ARG A 865 5.45 15.39 76.34
N TYR A 866 5.44 15.22 77.67
CA TYR A 866 5.57 16.32 78.61
C TYR A 866 6.98 16.94 78.59
N GLU A 867 8.02 16.10 78.61
CA GLU A 867 9.43 16.53 78.54
C GLU A 867 9.77 17.20 77.20
N MET A 868 9.42 16.58 76.08
CA MET A 868 9.51 17.13 74.71
C MET A 868 8.78 18.47 74.56
N ALA A 869 7.59 18.62 75.16
CA ALA A 869 6.88 19.90 75.17
C ALA A 869 7.62 20.97 76.00
N GLY A 870 8.20 20.60 77.13
CA GLY A 870 9.07 21.47 77.93
C GLY A 870 10.34 21.88 77.18
N PHE A 871 11.03 20.94 76.53
CA PHE A 871 12.18 21.24 75.69
C PHE A 871 11.80 22.17 74.55
N ARG A 872 10.68 21.94 73.84
CA ARG A 872 10.20 22.84 72.78
C ARG A 872 9.90 24.25 73.31
N ALA A 873 9.32 24.38 74.50
CA ALA A 873 9.05 25.68 75.12
C ALA A 873 10.32 26.46 75.51
N HIS A 874 11.41 25.76 75.87
CA HIS A 874 12.64 26.36 76.40
C HIS A 874 13.87 26.24 75.46
N ALA A 875 13.75 25.64 74.27
CA ALA A 875 14.87 25.29 73.38
C ALA A 875 15.74 26.47 72.92
N LEU A 876 15.18 27.69 72.91
CA LEU A 876 15.87 28.96 72.60
C LEU A 876 15.93 29.91 73.83
N GLY A 877 15.46 29.45 74.99
CA GLY A 877 15.37 30.20 76.24
C GLY A 877 16.64 30.08 77.09
N ARG A 878 16.51 29.76 78.38
CA ARG A 878 17.66 29.53 79.29
C ARG A 878 18.01 28.05 79.38
N PHE A 879 19.30 27.74 79.39
CA PHE A 879 19.79 26.38 79.63
C PHE A 879 19.36 25.85 81.02
N ARG A 880 19.26 26.74 82.01
CA ARG A 880 18.76 26.41 83.36
C ARG A 880 17.31 25.91 83.37
N ASP A 881 16.48 26.33 82.41
CA ASP A 881 15.08 25.88 82.32
C ASP A 881 15.01 24.48 81.70
N LEU A 882 15.84 24.20 80.67
CA LEU A 882 15.98 22.87 80.07
C LEU A 882 16.51 21.83 81.07
N LEU A 883 17.48 22.22 81.90
CA LEU A 883 17.93 21.38 83.02
C LEU A 883 16.79 21.10 84.01
N GLU A 884 15.89 22.06 84.25
CA GLU A 884 14.73 21.83 85.13
C GLU A 884 13.75 20.84 84.52
N VAL A 885 13.36 21.05 83.26
CA VAL A 885 12.48 20.14 82.49
C VAL A 885 12.98 18.70 82.60
N SER A 886 14.28 18.47 82.37
CA SER A 886 14.85 17.13 82.48
C SER A 886 14.92 16.62 83.92
N SER A 887 15.44 17.40 84.86
CA SER A 887 15.56 16.98 86.27
C SER A 887 14.23 16.63 86.95
N LYS A 888 13.14 17.25 86.51
CA LYS A 888 11.77 17.02 87.02
C LYS A 888 10.95 16.13 86.10
N SER A 889 11.46 15.71 84.95
CA SER A 889 10.77 14.80 84.05
C SER A 889 10.57 13.44 84.72
N PRO A 890 9.35 12.88 84.71
CA PRO A 890 9.12 11.49 85.07
C PRO A 890 9.94 10.50 84.22
N ALA A 891 10.17 10.77 82.93
CA ALA A 891 10.93 9.88 82.05
C ALA A 891 12.41 9.82 82.46
N MET A 892 13.04 10.97 82.73
CA MET A 892 14.40 11.06 83.25
C MET A 892 14.54 10.42 84.66
N LEU A 893 13.59 10.69 85.56
CA LEU A 893 13.57 10.13 86.93
C LEU A 893 13.40 8.60 86.94
N TYR A 894 12.78 7.99 85.93
CA TYR A 894 12.80 6.53 85.73
C TYR A 894 14.02 6.04 84.95
N THR A 895 14.56 6.83 84.00
CA THR A 895 15.70 6.42 83.16
C THR A 895 17.00 6.29 83.95
N LEU A 896 17.31 7.28 84.80
CA LEU A 896 18.52 7.31 85.62
C LEU A 896 18.24 7.04 87.10
N ASP A 897 17.21 6.23 87.36
CA ASP A 897 16.86 5.65 88.66
C ASP A 897 16.61 6.68 89.79
N GLY A 898 16.33 7.93 89.43
CA GLY A 898 16.06 9.04 90.36
C GLY A 898 14.89 8.77 91.32
N VAL A 899 13.85 8.06 90.86
CA VAL A 899 12.72 7.62 91.72
C VAL A 899 13.13 6.73 92.90
N THR A 900 14.34 6.16 92.90
CA THR A 900 14.89 5.37 94.01
C THR A 900 15.86 6.14 94.91
N ASN A 901 16.15 7.41 94.58
CA ASN A 901 17.15 8.22 95.28
C ASN A 901 16.61 8.75 96.61
N MET A 902 17.10 8.24 97.74
CA MET A 902 16.57 8.58 99.06
C MET A 902 17.63 8.67 100.16
N MET A 903 17.31 9.39 101.23
CA MET A 903 18.16 9.59 102.41
C MET A 903 18.74 8.27 102.93
N GLY A 904 20.07 8.25 103.14
CA GLY A 904 20.80 7.05 103.57
C GLY A 904 21.04 6.00 102.45
N ARG A 905 20.50 6.21 101.25
CA ARG A 905 20.82 5.48 100.01
C ARG A 905 20.82 6.43 98.80
N PRO A 906 21.72 7.43 98.77
CA PRO A 906 21.86 8.31 97.61
C PRO A 906 22.23 7.49 96.37
N ASN A 907 21.57 7.73 95.24
CA ASN A 907 21.81 7.05 93.98
C ASN A 907 22.67 7.97 93.08
N GLU A 908 23.89 7.53 92.76
CA GLU A 908 24.83 8.30 91.95
C GLU A 908 24.45 8.39 90.46
N ASN A 909 23.57 7.54 89.93
CA ASN A 909 23.35 7.43 88.48
C ASN A 909 22.97 8.78 87.83
N TYR A 910 21.84 9.38 88.22
CA TYR A 910 21.46 10.70 87.71
C TYR A 910 22.50 11.80 88.02
N ALA A 911 23.09 11.78 89.22
CA ALA A 911 24.10 12.76 89.62
C ALA A 911 25.35 12.71 88.73
N ARG A 912 25.77 11.51 88.33
CA ARG A 912 26.91 11.27 87.45
C ARG A 912 26.63 11.77 86.04
N GLU A 913 25.56 11.32 85.39
CA GLU A 913 25.29 11.73 84.00
C GLU A 913 24.96 13.22 83.90
N LEU A 914 24.32 13.81 84.92
CA LEU A 914 24.11 15.26 85.01
C LEU A 914 25.44 16.03 84.95
N LEU A 915 26.48 15.57 85.65
CA LEU A 915 27.82 16.18 85.63
C LEU A 915 28.60 15.80 84.34
N GLU A 916 28.60 14.53 83.95
CA GLU A 916 29.49 13.95 82.94
C GLU A 916 28.99 14.09 81.49
N LEU A 917 27.67 14.01 81.25
CA LEU A 917 27.07 13.93 79.92
C LEU A 917 26.14 15.11 79.58
N HIS A 918 25.55 15.74 80.59
CA HIS A 918 24.55 16.80 80.42
C HIS A 918 25.09 18.21 80.69
N THR A 919 26.09 18.38 81.57
CA THR A 919 26.62 19.71 81.96
C THR A 919 28.13 19.87 81.80
N LEU A 920 28.95 19.51 82.80
CA LEU A 920 30.38 19.86 82.87
C LEU A 920 31.25 19.10 81.86
N GLY A 921 30.81 17.91 81.45
CA GLY A 921 31.62 16.96 80.69
C GLY A 921 32.53 16.11 81.60
N ILE A 922 32.94 14.93 81.11
CA ILE A 922 33.81 13.97 81.83
C ILE A 922 35.10 14.61 82.39
N ASN A 923 35.67 15.61 81.70
CA ASN A 923 36.88 16.34 82.16
C ASN A 923 36.54 17.70 82.82
N GLY A 924 35.30 17.88 83.28
CA GLY A 924 34.72 19.17 83.64
C GLY A 924 35.18 19.81 84.96
N GLY A 925 36.03 19.13 85.74
CA GLY A 925 36.65 19.66 86.96
C GLY A 925 35.96 19.32 88.28
N TYR A 926 34.93 18.48 88.27
CA TYR A 926 34.28 17.92 89.47
C TYR A 926 35.06 16.71 90.02
N SER A 927 34.75 16.30 91.25
CA SER A 927 35.32 15.11 91.90
C SER A 927 34.26 14.04 92.18
N GLN A 928 34.69 12.82 92.56
CA GLN A 928 33.77 11.78 93.03
C GLN A 928 32.96 12.21 94.26
N GLN A 929 33.48 13.11 95.11
CA GLN A 929 32.68 13.63 96.24
C GLN A 929 31.54 14.51 95.73
N ASP A 930 31.76 15.32 94.68
CA ASP A 930 30.70 16.14 94.10
C ASP A 930 29.56 15.27 93.54
N VAL A 931 29.87 14.10 92.94
CA VAL A 931 28.84 13.13 92.51
C VAL A 931 28.00 12.66 93.70
N VAL A 932 28.62 12.33 94.83
CA VAL A 932 27.93 11.92 96.06
C VAL A 932 27.08 13.05 96.64
N GLU A 933 27.60 14.28 96.69
CA GLU A 933 26.90 15.44 97.25
C GLU A 933 25.74 15.91 96.36
N VAL A 934 25.89 15.81 95.03
CA VAL A 934 24.78 16.00 94.07
C VAL A 934 23.74 14.88 94.22
N ALA A 935 24.14 13.63 94.36
CA ALA A 935 23.21 12.53 94.61
C ALA A 935 22.39 12.76 95.90
N ARG A 936 23.03 13.26 96.97
CA ARG A 936 22.35 13.70 98.21
C ARG A 936 21.37 14.86 97.94
N ALA A 937 21.72 15.84 97.11
CA ALA A 937 20.87 16.99 96.80
C ALA A 937 19.55 16.59 96.12
N PHE A 938 19.58 15.60 95.23
CA PHE A 938 18.38 15.08 94.54
C PHE A 938 17.60 14.00 95.32
N THR A 939 17.95 13.70 96.58
CA THR A 939 17.20 12.71 97.37
C THR A 939 15.76 13.15 97.62
N GLY A 940 14.81 12.21 97.53
CA GLY A 940 13.38 12.47 97.73
C GLY A 940 12.66 13.07 96.51
N TRP A 941 13.36 13.39 95.42
CA TRP A 941 12.73 13.69 94.13
C TRP A 941 12.13 12.39 93.54
N THR A 942 10.88 12.41 93.13
CA THR A 942 10.15 11.19 92.73
C THR A 942 8.96 11.51 91.82
N VAL A 943 8.19 10.48 91.45
CA VAL A 943 7.01 10.58 90.59
C VAL A 943 5.76 10.13 91.35
N VAL A 944 4.71 10.95 91.36
CA VAL A 944 3.39 10.64 91.94
C VAL A 944 2.33 10.97 90.91
N ASP A 945 1.37 10.06 90.69
CA ASP A 945 0.28 10.19 89.72
C ASP A 945 0.72 10.58 88.29
N GLY A 946 1.96 10.22 87.93
CA GLY A 946 2.57 10.52 86.63
C GLY A 946 3.13 11.94 86.48
N GLN A 947 3.33 12.66 87.59
CA GLN A 947 3.91 14.00 87.65
C GLN A 947 5.08 14.06 88.65
N PHE A 948 5.92 15.09 88.53
CA PHE A 948 6.98 15.38 89.50
C PHE A 948 6.44 15.55 90.92
N SER A 949 7.15 15.02 91.91
CA SER A 949 6.85 15.23 93.32
C SER A 949 8.11 15.21 94.19
N PHE A 950 8.10 15.98 95.27
CA PHE A 950 9.17 16.00 96.26
C PHE A 950 8.69 15.43 97.61
N ASN A 951 9.26 14.30 98.01
CA ASN A 951 9.00 13.66 99.30
C ASN A 951 10.07 14.04 100.33
N ALA A 952 9.79 15.09 101.10
CA ALA A 952 10.68 15.60 102.16
C ALA A 952 11.09 14.56 103.22
N SER A 953 10.30 13.50 103.44
CA SER A 953 10.64 12.41 104.38
C SER A 953 11.73 11.46 103.86
N LEU A 954 11.99 11.48 102.55
CA LEU A 954 13.04 10.72 101.87
C LEU A 954 14.24 11.59 101.49
N HIS A 955 14.28 12.86 101.90
CA HIS A 955 15.36 13.79 101.58
C HIS A 955 16.44 13.87 102.68
N ASP A 956 17.71 13.84 102.27
CA ASP A 956 18.86 14.07 103.15
C ASP A 956 18.97 15.56 103.49
N ASN A 957 18.43 15.94 104.63
CA ASN A 957 18.40 17.33 105.09
C ASN A 957 19.76 17.86 105.61
N GLY A 958 20.85 17.10 105.50
CA GLY A 958 22.17 17.53 105.92
C GLY A 958 22.78 18.61 105.01
N VAL A 959 23.81 19.30 105.52
CA VAL A 959 24.69 20.19 104.72
C VAL A 959 25.32 19.39 103.58
N LYS A 960 25.49 20.02 102.41
CA LYS A 960 26.12 19.44 101.22
C LYS A 960 27.18 20.39 100.67
N VAL A 961 28.19 19.89 99.96
CA VAL A 961 29.20 20.74 99.32
C VAL A 961 29.39 20.30 97.88
N VAL A 962 28.98 21.14 96.93
CA VAL A 962 28.99 20.84 95.49
C VAL A 962 29.81 21.91 94.77
N LEU A 963 30.85 21.50 94.05
CA LEU A 963 31.80 22.37 93.33
C LEU A 963 32.37 23.48 94.23
N GLY A 964 32.67 23.13 95.50
CA GLY A 964 33.13 24.07 96.52
C GLY A 964 32.06 24.98 97.14
N THR A 965 30.82 24.96 96.64
CA THR A 965 29.70 25.73 97.20
C THR A 965 29.00 24.92 98.29
N THR A 966 28.83 25.50 99.48
CA THR A 966 28.09 24.87 100.58
C THR A 966 26.59 25.13 100.44
N LEU A 967 25.79 24.06 100.34
CA LEU A 967 24.33 24.13 100.39
C LEU A 967 23.85 23.96 101.85
N PRO A 968 22.92 24.79 102.34
CA PRO A 968 22.52 24.80 103.75
C PRO A 968 21.64 23.61 104.12
N ALA A 969 21.77 23.14 105.35
CA ALA A 969 20.92 22.07 105.88
C ALA A 969 19.42 22.47 105.90
N ASN A 970 18.56 21.50 105.62
CA ASN A 970 17.09 21.62 105.55
C ASN A 970 16.54 22.49 104.40
N ALA A 971 17.27 22.61 103.28
CA ALA A 971 16.77 23.30 102.08
C ALA A 971 15.73 22.46 101.28
N GLY A 972 15.79 21.14 101.35
CA GLY A 972 14.80 20.26 100.73
C GLY A 972 14.92 20.22 99.21
N GLN A 973 13.81 20.40 98.49
CA GLN A 973 13.81 20.45 97.01
C GLN A 973 14.81 21.49 96.47
N ALA A 974 14.99 22.60 97.19
CA ALA A 974 15.89 23.68 96.81
C ALA A 974 17.38 23.28 96.79
N ASP A 975 17.80 22.18 97.44
CA ASP A 975 19.17 21.66 97.28
C ASP A 975 19.43 21.22 95.83
N GLY A 976 18.50 20.46 95.23
CA GLY A 976 18.61 20.04 93.83
C GLY A 976 18.52 21.22 92.88
N GLU A 977 17.61 22.17 93.12
CA GLU A 977 17.45 23.38 92.30
C GLU A 977 18.69 24.29 92.35
N ALA A 978 19.35 24.39 93.51
CA ALA A 978 20.62 25.10 93.66
C ALA A 978 21.79 24.39 92.96
N VAL A 979 21.79 23.05 92.88
CA VAL A 979 22.76 22.33 92.02
C VAL A 979 22.54 22.69 90.55
N LEU A 980 21.29 22.72 90.07
CA LEU A 980 21.00 23.12 88.68
C LEU A 980 21.44 24.58 88.41
N ASP A 981 21.25 25.49 89.36
CA ASP A 981 21.74 26.88 89.27
C ASP A 981 23.26 26.96 89.17
N LEU A 982 23.99 26.18 89.97
CA LEU A 982 25.45 26.10 89.94
C LEU A 982 25.95 25.55 88.60
N LEU A 983 25.36 24.44 88.13
CA LEU A 983 25.77 23.80 86.88
C LEU A 983 25.46 24.65 85.65
N ALA A 984 24.29 25.31 85.60
CA ALA A 984 23.94 26.21 84.50
C ALA A 984 24.87 27.44 84.39
N ARG A 985 25.52 27.85 85.49
CA ARG A 985 26.48 28.97 85.53
C ARG A 985 27.95 28.54 85.37
N HIS A 986 28.25 27.25 85.38
CA HIS A 986 29.64 26.78 85.42
C HIS A 986 30.35 26.94 84.05
N PRO A 987 31.61 27.46 84.00
CA PRO A 987 32.33 27.63 82.73
C PRO A 987 32.54 26.33 81.93
N SER A 988 32.71 25.18 82.60
CA SER A 988 32.80 23.88 81.92
C SER A 988 31.51 23.55 81.16
N THR A 989 30.34 23.84 81.73
CA THR A 989 29.03 23.66 81.09
C THR A 989 28.92 24.49 79.81
N ALA A 990 29.30 25.76 79.89
CA ALA A 990 29.32 26.66 78.73
C ALA A 990 30.19 26.09 77.60
N ASN A 991 31.40 25.61 77.91
CA ASN A 991 32.31 25.02 76.92
C ASN A 991 31.78 23.69 76.36
N PHE A 992 31.23 22.80 77.19
CA PHE A 992 30.73 21.50 76.78
C PHE A 992 29.47 21.61 75.90
N VAL A 993 28.50 22.44 76.31
CA VAL A 993 27.28 22.71 75.53
C VAL A 993 27.65 23.41 74.22
N CYS A 994 28.51 24.42 74.23
CA CYS A 994 29.00 25.04 73.00
C CYS A 994 29.78 24.09 72.09
N GLY A 995 30.55 23.15 72.65
CA GLY A 995 31.20 22.08 71.91
C GLY A 995 30.19 21.21 71.16
N LYS A 996 29.11 20.78 71.83
CA LYS A 996 28.01 20.04 71.18
C LYS A 996 27.25 20.91 70.16
N LEU A 997 26.95 22.19 70.43
CA LEU A 997 26.25 23.08 69.50
C LEU A 997 27.06 23.39 68.23
N VAL A 998 28.36 23.66 68.37
CA VAL A 998 29.28 23.85 67.22
C VAL A 998 29.43 22.53 66.44
N THR A 999 29.36 21.38 67.12
CA THR A 999 29.32 20.05 66.45
C THR A 999 28.00 19.83 65.70
N LEU A 1000 26.86 20.16 66.31
CA LEU A 1000 25.52 20.04 65.73
C LEU A 1000 25.39 20.89 64.47
N LEU A 1001 25.87 22.14 64.50
CA LEU A 1001 25.59 23.15 63.47
C LEU A 1001 26.72 23.31 62.45
N VAL A 1002 27.98 23.39 62.89
CA VAL A 1002 29.11 23.87 62.04
C VAL A 1002 29.97 22.72 61.50
N SER A 1003 30.50 21.84 62.35
CA SER A 1003 31.61 20.94 61.95
C SER A 1003 31.67 19.65 62.75
N ASP A 1004 32.01 18.52 62.10
CA ASP A 1004 32.38 17.26 62.79
C ASP A 1004 33.72 17.36 63.56
N VAL A 1005 34.50 18.41 63.33
CA VAL A 1005 35.79 18.70 63.98
C VAL A 1005 35.64 19.97 64.85
N PRO A 1006 36.02 19.94 66.14
CA PRO A 1006 35.90 21.10 67.04
C PRO A 1006 36.57 22.38 66.50
N VAL A 1007 35.83 23.49 66.57
CA VAL A 1007 36.30 24.82 66.17
C VAL A 1007 36.51 25.64 67.45
N ASN A 1008 37.69 25.51 68.07
CA ASN A 1008 37.94 26.03 69.42
C ASN A 1008 37.69 27.54 69.55
N SER A 1009 38.06 28.35 68.55
CA SER A 1009 37.78 29.79 68.50
C SER A 1009 36.29 30.10 68.70
N LEU A 1010 35.43 29.38 67.98
CA LEU A 1010 33.98 29.56 68.02
C LEU A 1010 33.37 28.96 69.29
N ILE A 1011 33.93 27.87 69.83
CA ILE A 1011 33.51 27.29 71.11
C ILE A 1011 33.82 28.25 72.27
N GLU A 1012 35.01 28.86 72.29
CA GLU A 1012 35.40 29.89 73.27
C GLU A 1012 34.50 31.14 73.18
N GLN A 1013 34.23 31.63 71.97
CA GLN A 1013 33.31 32.75 71.74
C GLN A 1013 31.88 32.42 72.20
N CYS A 1014 31.37 31.24 71.84
CA CYS A 1014 30.07 30.74 72.24
C CYS A 1014 29.95 30.63 73.76
N ALA A 1015 30.96 30.04 74.43
CA ALA A 1015 30.97 29.87 75.88
C ALA A 1015 31.03 31.23 76.60
N GLY A 1016 31.77 32.19 76.05
CA GLY A 1016 31.77 33.57 76.53
C GLY A 1016 30.39 34.23 76.47
N VAL A 1017 29.63 34.05 75.38
CA VAL A 1017 28.25 34.53 75.29
C VAL A 1017 27.35 33.80 76.30
N PHE A 1018 27.45 32.47 76.37
CA PHE A 1018 26.64 31.63 77.26
C PHE A 1018 26.74 32.05 78.73
N VAL A 1019 27.96 32.30 79.23
CA VAL A 1019 28.19 32.76 80.60
C VAL A 1019 27.71 34.20 80.81
N ASN A 1020 28.01 35.11 79.87
CA ASN A 1020 27.62 36.52 79.98
C ASN A 1020 26.10 36.76 79.88
N THR A 1021 25.34 35.80 79.33
CA THR A 1021 23.89 35.90 79.11
C THR A 1021 23.07 34.94 79.98
N VAL A 1022 23.68 34.29 80.98
CA VAL A 1022 23.06 33.17 81.74
C VAL A 1022 21.73 33.51 82.44
N ASP A 1023 21.49 34.78 82.78
CA ASP A 1023 20.23 35.26 83.37
C ASP A 1023 19.22 35.83 82.34
N ALA A 1024 19.60 35.94 81.06
CA ALA A 1024 18.74 36.49 80.01
C ALA A 1024 17.69 35.47 79.55
N PRO A 1025 16.41 35.86 79.34
CA PRO A 1025 15.35 34.92 78.97
C PRO A 1025 15.55 34.27 77.60
N ASP A 1026 16.37 34.86 76.72
CA ASP A 1026 16.73 34.37 75.38
C ASP A 1026 18.20 33.91 75.28
N GLN A 1027 18.83 33.51 76.40
CA GLN A 1027 20.24 33.08 76.49
C GLN A 1027 20.67 32.22 75.29
N LEU A 1028 19.94 31.14 75.01
CA LEU A 1028 20.30 30.18 73.96
C LEU A 1028 20.07 30.76 72.56
N ALA A 1029 19.07 31.62 72.35
CA ALA A 1029 18.95 32.38 71.11
C ALA A 1029 20.16 33.33 70.90
N GLN A 1030 20.69 33.96 71.95
CA GLN A 1030 21.89 34.79 71.85
C GLN A 1030 23.16 33.96 71.56
N VAL A 1031 23.30 32.79 72.20
CA VAL A 1031 24.39 31.83 71.94
C VAL A 1031 24.34 31.30 70.51
N LEU A 1032 23.16 30.87 70.05
CA LEU A 1032 22.95 30.41 68.67
C LEU A 1032 23.18 31.54 67.67
N ARG A 1033 22.78 32.79 67.96
CA ARG A 1033 23.10 33.96 67.13
C ARG A 1033 24.62 34.14 66.95
N ALA A 1034 25.42 33.93 67.98
CA ALA A 1034 26.87 34.01 67.90
C ALA A 1034 27.49 32.91 67.02
N ILE A 1035 26.97 31.68 67.08
CA ILE A 1035 27.37 30.59 66.17
C ILE A 1035 26.93 30.90 64.73
N LEU A 1036 25.66 31.21 64.53
CA LEU A 1036 25.00 31.31 63.22
C LEU A 1036 25.33 32.60 62.45
N SER A 1037 25.98 33.58 63.09
CA SER A 1037 26.56 34.76 62.43
C SER A 1037 28.09 34.70 62.27
N SER A 1038 28.73 33.60 62.68
CA SER A 1038 30.19 33.46 62.60
C SER A 1038 30.71 33.33 61.16
N PRO A 1039 31.96 33.78 60.88
CA PRO A 1039 32.65 33.47 59.64
C PRO A 1039 32.77 31.97 59.37
N GLU A 1040 32.95 31.16 60.42
CA GLU A 1040 33.03 29.70 60.33
C GLU A 1040 31.69 29.07 59.93
N PHE A 1041 30.53 29.62 60.29
CA PHE A 1041 29.23 29.13 59.83
C PHE A 1041 28.83 29.67 58.45
N LEU A 1042 29.03 30.96 58.18
CA LEU A 1042 28.56 31.59 56.94
C LEU A 1042 29.53 31.42 55.76
N GLY A 1043 30.79 31.07 56.04
CA GLY A 1043 31.87 30.88 55.06
C GLY A 1043 31.69 29.64 54.18
N SER A 1044 32.40 29.60 53.05
CA SER A 1044 32.32 28.48 52.10
C SER A 1044 33.01 27.20 52.57
N ALA A 1045 33.97 27.29 53.50
CA ALA A 1045 34.81 26.16 53.94
C ALA A 1045 34.08 25.08 54.76
N TYR A 1046 32.89 25.37 55.29
CA TYR A 1046 32.12 24.48 56.16
C TYR A 1046 30.82 23.97 55.48
N ARG A 1047 30.59 24.32 54.21
CA ARG A 1047 29.39 23.93 53.45
C ARG A 1047 29.59 22.56 52.79
N GLY A 1048 28.61 21.66 52.91
CA GLY A 1048 28.73 20.29 52.38
C GLY A 1048 29.72 19.41 53.15
N ALA A 1049 30.07 19.77 54.39
CA ALA A 1049 31.16 19.18 55.15
C ALA A 1049 30.71 18.10 56.16
N LYS A 1050 29.42 18.07 56.55
CA LYS A 1050 28.86 17.05 57.46
C LYS A 1050 27.97 16.07 56.70
N LEU A 1051 27.93 14.81 57.11
CA LEU A 1051 26.91 13.87 56.62
C LEU A 1051 25.59 14.06 57.39
N LYS A 1052 24.46 14.06 56.69
CA LYS A 1052 23.11 13.98 57.29
C LYS A 1052 22.99 12.75 58.20
N THR A 1053 22.52 12.95 59.42
CA THR A 1053 21.93 11.89 60.27
C THR A 1053 20.76 11.19 59.53
N PRO A 1054 20.29 10.02 59.99
CA PRO A 1054 19.07 9.41 59.46
C PRO A 1054 17.84 10.35 59.51
N LEU A 1055 17.69 11.14 60.57
CA LEU A 1055 16.60 12.11 60.74
C LEU A 1055 16.64 13.23 59.69
N GLU A 1056 17.79 13.86 59.49
CA GLU A 1056 17.98 14.88 58.44
C GLU A 1056 17.87 14.30 57.01
N LEU A 1057 18.09 12.99 56.83
CA LEU A 1057 17.85 12.34 55.54
C LEU A 1057 16.35 12.11 55.26
N THR A 1058 15.60 11.57 56.23
CA THR A 1058 14.19 11.22 56.02
C THR A 1058 13.30 12.46 55.97
N VAL A 1059 13.39 13.33 56.98
CA VAL A 1059 12.65 14.60 57.04
C VAL A 1059 13.08 15.52 55.91
N GLY A 1060 14.37 15.55 55.58
CA GLY A 1060 14.90 16.30 54.44
C GLY A 1060 14.32 15.86 53.10
N LEU A 1061 14.17 14.55 52.85
CA LEU A 1061 13.54 14.06 51.62
C LEU A 1061 12.06 14.47 51.53
N ALA A 1062 11.31 14.31 52.63
CA ALA A 1062 9.91 14.71 52.70
C ALA A 1062 9.75 16.23 52.41
N ARG A 1063 10.54 17.08 53.07
CA ARG A 1063 10.50 18.54 52.88
C ARG A 1063 10.92 18.95 51.48
N ASN A 1064 12.04 18.45 50.98
CA ASN A 1064 12.60 18.83 49.68
C ASN A 1064 11.71 18.44 48.50
N LEU A 1065 11.01 17.31 48.55
CA LEU A 1065 10.15 16.81 47.47
C LEU A 1065 8.65 17.04 47.68
N GLY A 1066 8.26 17.81 48.72
CA GLY A 1066 6.84 18.11 49.00
C GLY A 1066 6.01 16.90 49.41
N GLY A 1067 6.61 15.97 50.17
CA GLY A 1067 5.96 14.75 50.62
C GLY A 1067 4.93 15.00 51.73
N ASP A 1068 3.76 14.37 51.60
CA ASP A 1068 2.72 14.32 52.64
C ASP A 1068 2.80 12.99 53.39
N LEU A 1069 3.07 13.03 54.70
CA LEU A 1069 3.22 11.86 55.56
C LEU A 1069 1.94 11.02 55.69
N GLY A 1070 0.79 11.56 55.26
CA GLY A 1070 -0.49 10.84 55.27
C GLY A 1070 -1.20 10.85 56.63
N LEU A 1071 -2.41 10.29 56.64
CA LEU A 1071 -3.35 10.34 57.77
C LEU A 1071 -3.64 8.94 58.35
N SER A 1072 -2.61 8.09 58.44
CA SER A 1072 -2.72 6.75 59.03
C SER A 1072 -2.83 6.81 60.56
N SER A 1073 -3.76 6.02 61.11
CA SER A 1073 -3.90 5.78 62.57
C SER A 1073 -2.89 4.75 63.12
N GLY A 1074 -2.02 4.21 62.27
CA GLY A 1074 -0.93 3.27 62.62
C GLY A 1074 0.45 3.92 62.78
N GLY A 1075 0.52 5.25 62.81
CA GLY A 1075 1.77 6.01 62.71
C GLY A 1075 2.24 6.23 61.26
N ASP A 1076 3.38 6.90 61.12
CA ASP A 1076 3.97 7.30 59.82
C ASP A 1076 5.21 6.44 59.49
N ASP A 1077 5.38 6.09 58.22
CA ASP A 1077 6.42 5.16 57.74
C ASP A 1077 7.86 5.58 58.06
N LEU A 1078 8.13 6.88 58.11
CA LEU A 1078 9.43 7.45 58.45
C LEU A 1078 9.96 6.97 59.82
N VAL A 1079 9.09 6.66 60.79
CA VAL A 1079 9.50 6.08 62.09
C VAL A 1079 10.20 4.74 61.89
N VAL A 1080 9.65 3.88 61.02
CA VAL A 1080 10.19 2.54 60.73
C VAL A 1080 11.48 2.65 59.91
N GLU A 1081 11.61 3.67 59.05
CA GLU A 1081 12.83 3.93 58.29
C GLU A 1081 13.99 4.42 59.18
N LEU A 1082 13.69 5.23 60.20
CA LEU A 1082 14.68 5.63 61.21
C LEU A 1082 15.12 4.44 62.08
N GLN A 1083 14.20 3.58 62.50
CA GLN A 1083 14.54 2.31 63.17
C GLN A 1083 15.44 1.43 62.29
N ARG A 1084 15.16 1.33 60.98
CA ARG A 1084 16.00 0.60 59.99
C ARG A 1084 17.39 1.22 59.79
N MET A 1085 17.59 2.46 60.21
CA MET A 1085 18.88 3.16 60.21
C MET A 1085 19.47 3.34 61.62
N ASN A 1086 18.99 2.57 62.60
CA ASN A 1086 19.43 2.56 64.00
C ASN A 1086 19.25 3.89 64.76
N MET A 1087 18.35 4.78 64.31
CA MET A 1087 18.03 6.06 64.95
C MET A 1087 16.58 6.06 65.47
N SER A 1088 16.26 5.09 66.32
CA SER A 1088 14.93 4.92 66.91
C SER A 1088 14.66 6.01 67.96
N LEU A 1089 13.91 7.05 67.57
CA LEU A 1089 13.61 8.20 68.45
C LEU A 1089 13.03 7.73 69.81
N PHE A 1090 13.44 8.38 70.91
CA PHE A 1090 12.99 8.14 72.30
C PHE A 1090 13.30 6.76 72.92
N VAL A 1091 14.05 5.88 72.24
CA VAL A 1091 14.36 4.52 72.74
C VAL A 1091 15.86 4.20 72.66
N ASN A 1092 16.71 5.20 72.87
CA ASN A 1092 18.15 5.00 72.97
C ASN A 1092 18.51 4.63 74.42
N PRO A 1093 19.05 3.43 74.69
CA PRO A 1093 19.33 2.97 76.05
C PRO A 1093 20.58 3.62 76.68
N SER A 1094 21.22 4.59 76.01
CA SER A 1094 22.39 5.29 76.53
C SER A 1094 22.09 6.78 76.77
N PRO A 1095 22.33 7.31 77.98
CA PRO A 1095 22.10 8.73 78.30
C PRO A 1095 23.02 9.69 77.53
N THR A 1096 23.98 9.19 76.75
CA THR A 1096 24.78 10.02 75.84
C THR A 1096 23.98 10.57 74.66
N GLY A 1097 22.80 9.99 74.38
CA GLY A 1097 22.04 10.25 73.17
C GLY A 1097 22.65 9.65 71.90
N TYR A 1098 22.04 9.97 70.77
CA TYR A 1098 22.52 9.71 69.43
C TYR A 1098 23.64 10.70 69.05
N ALA A 1099 24.54 10.29 68.15
CA ALA A 1099 25.74 11.07 67.85
C ALA A 1099 25.55 12.09 66.71
N GLU A 1100 25.90 13.35 66.95
CA GLU A 1100 25.82 14.43 65.95
C GLU A 1100 26.96 14.41 64.90
N THR A 1101 27.87 13.43 64.95
CA THR A 1101 29.00 13.30 64.01
C THR A 1101 28.70 12.30 62.90
N GLY A 1102 28.85 12.73 61.64
CA GLY A 1102 28.56 11.95 60.45
C GLY A 1102 29.28 10.60 60.36
N LYS A 1103 30.50 10.49 60.92
CA LYS A 1103 31.26 9.23 60.98
C LYS A 1103 30.49 8.06 61.61
N ASN A 1104 29.62 8.32 62.58
CA ASN A 1104 28.84 7.30 63.27
C ASN A 1104 27.63 6.83 62.42
N TRP A 1105 27.29 7.56 61.36
CA TRP A 1105 26.22 7.26 60.41
C TRP A 1105 26.74 6.72 59.06
N VAL A 1106 28.03 6.35 58.98
CA VAL A 1106 28.63 5.64 57.83
C VAL A 1106 28.98 4.21 58.21
N SER A 1107 28.30 3.24 57.58
CA SER A 1107 28.73 1.83 57.54
C SER A 1107 28.13 1.14 56.32
N THR A 1108 28.68 0.00 55.91
CA THR A 1108 28.20 -0.75 54.72
C THR A 1108 26.70 -1.09 54.81
N GLY A 1109 26.23 -1.52 55.98
CA GLY A 1109 24.81 -1.82 56.20
C GLY A 1109 23.93 -0.57 56.22
N MET A 1110 24.47 0.55 56.71
CA MET A 1110 23.73 1.81 56.84
C MET A 1110 23.63 2.58 55.52
N LEU A 1111 24.68 2.60 54.70
CA LEU A 1111 24.61 3.08 53.32
C LEU A 1111 23.58 2.29 52.51
N LEU A 1112 23.56 0.96 52.65
CA LEU A 1112 22.55 0.10 52.03
C LEU A 1112 21.13 0.42 52.53
N ASN A 1113 20.93 0.68 53.83
CA ASN A 1113 19.62 1.02 54.36
C ASN A 1113 19.16 2.44 53.97
N ARG A 1114 20.07 3.42 53.81
CA ARG A 1114 19.79 4.75 53.23
C ARG A 1114 19.33 4.65 51.77
N ILE A 1115 20.00 3.84 50.95
CA ILE A 1115 19.58 3.58 49.56
C ILE A 1115 18.19 2.91 49.53
N ARG A 1116 17.98 1.90 50.39
CA ARG A 1116 16.69 1.20 50.52
C ARG A 1116 15.55 2.09 51.03
N PHE A 1117 15.83 3.10 51.86
CA PHE A 1117 14.86 4.11 52.25
C PHE A 1117 14.39 4.90 51.03
N LEU A 1118 15.32 5.46 50.26
CA LEU A 1118 15.02 6.22 49.03
C LEU A 1118 14.24 5.37 48.02
N ASP A 1119 14.60 4.09 47.87
CA ASP A 1119 13.89 3.15 47.00
C ASP A 1119 12.43 2.91 47.41
N ARG A 1120 12.15 2.80 48.72
CA ARG A 1120 10.78 2.66 49.25
C ARG A 1120 9.98 3.96 49.18
N ALA A 1121 10.55 5.06 49.67
CA ALA A 1121 9.88 6.37 49.73
C ALA A 1121 9.43 6.85 48.34
N LEU A 1122 10.26 6.60 47.32
CA LEU A 1122 9.95 6.92 45.92
C LEU A 1122 9.48 5.69 45.13
N SER A 1123 8.87 4.69 45.77
CA SER A 1123 8.18 3.59 45.07
C SER A 1123 7.00 4.11 44.22
N ALA A 1124 6.72 3.48 43.08
CA ALA A 1124 5.55 3.80 42.26
C ALA A 1124 4.23 3.32 42.88
N THR A 1125 4.29 2.33 43.77
CA THR A 1125 3.14 1.80 44.52
C THR A 1125 3.40 1.98 46.02
N PRO A 1126 3.13 3.16 46.59
CA PRO A 1126 3.24 3.38 48.04
C PRO A 1126 2.15 2.59 48.77
N SER A 1127 2.48 2.02 49.94
CA SER A 1127 1.51 1.38 50.82
C SER A 1127 0.61 2.42 51.50
N ALA A 1128 -0.60 2.02 51.90
CA ALA A 1128 -1.45 2.88 52.73
C ALA A 1128 -0.72 3.27 54.03
N GLY A 1129 -0.63 4.57 54.33
CA GLY A 1129 0.15 5.10 55.45
C GLY A 1129 1.65 5.29 55.20
N ALA A 1130 2.13 5.12 53.96
CA ALA A 1130 3.45 5.59 53.55
C ALA A 1130 3.44 7.08 53.19
N THR A 1131 4.60 7.73 53.27
CA THR A 1131 4.77 9.12 52.82
C THR A 1131 4.50 9.23 51.32
N GLN A 1132 3.55 10.08 50.95
CA GLN A 1132 3.08 10.29 49.58
C GLN A 1132 3.82 11.46 48.94
N PHE A 1133 4.45 11.22 47.80
CA PHE A 1133 4.93 12.28 46.90
C PHE A 1133 3.96 12.44 45.72
N ASN A 1134 3.99 13.59 45.05
CA ASN A 1134 3.29 13.82 43.79
C ASN A 1134 4.18 14.69 42.90
N LEU A 1135 5.22 14.08 42.32
CA LEU A 1135 6.28 14.82 41.63
C LEU A 1135 5.76 15.41 40.32
N ALA A 1136 4.93 14.67 39.57
CA ALA A 1136 4.28 15.15 38.35
C ALA A 1136 3.33 16.31 38.65
N GLY A 1137 2.55 16.25 39.73
CA GLY A 1137 1.72 17.37 40.19
C GLY A 1137 2.53 18.59 40.62
N LEU A 1138 3.70 18.39 41.23
CA LEU A 1138 4.63 19.48 41.57
C LEU A 1138 5.22 20.13 40.32
N MET A 1139 5.69 19.33 39.35
CA MET A 1139 6.16 19.85 38.05
C MET A 1139 5.04 20.58 37.31
N GLN A 1140 3.81 20.07 37.32
CA GLN A 1140 2.65 20.70 36.72
C GLN A 1140 2.30 22.04 37.38
N ALA A 1141 2.38 22.13 38.71
CA ALA A 1141 2.16 23.36 39.46
C ALA A 1141 3.24 24.43 39.17
N ASP A 1142 4.49 24.00 38.94
CA ASP A 1142 5.60 24.85 38.50
C ASP A 1142 5.55 25.20 36.98
N GLY A 1143 4.60 24.64 36.22
CA GLY A 1143 4.48 24.84 34.76
C GLY A 1143 5.54 24.09 33.92
N LEU A 1144 6.15 23.05 34.47
CA LEU A 1144 7.28 22.32 33.88
C LEU A 1144 6.83 21.06 33.13
N GLU A 1145 6.76 21.16 31.80
CA GLU A 1145 6.30 20.06 30.93
C GLU A 1145 7.44 19.35 30.18
N THR A 1146 8.61 19.99 30.08
CA THR A 1146 9.77 19.57 29.27
C THR A 1146 10.84 18.85 30.09
N ALA A 1147 11.63 17.97 29.48
CA ALA A 1147 12.73 17.24 30.10
C ALA A 1147 13.79 18.17 30.73
N GLU A 1148 14.25 19.22 30.02
CA GLU A 1148 15.21 20.20 30.57
C GLU A 1148 14.70 20.78 31.90
N GLY A 1149 13.42 21.14 31.95
CA GLY A 1149 12.75 21.79 33.08
C GLY A 1149 12.57 20.87 34.28
N VAL A 1150 12.01 19.68 34.08
CA VAL A 1150 11.77 18.75 35.21
C VAL A 1150 13.07 18.16 35.76
N VAL A 1151 14.10 17.94 34.92
CA VAL A 1151 15.44 17.55 35.41
C VAL A 1151 16.06 18.67 36.24
N GLY A 1152 16.07 19.89 35.71
CA GLY A 1152 16.63 21.04 36.43
C GLY A 1152 15.90 21.32 37.75
N ARG A 1153 14.57 21.19 37.78
CA ARG A 1153 13.78 21.34 39.01
C ARG A 1153 14.02 20.21 40.00
N MET A 1154 14.09 18.95 39.56
CA MET A 1154 14.44 17.84 40.47
C MET A 1154 15.86 18.01 41.05
N LEU A 1155 16.78 18.63 40.32
CA LEU A 1155 18.10 19.03 40.82
C LEU A 1155 18.03 20.21 41.80
N ASP A 1156 17.22 21.25 41.53
CA ASP A 1156 16.99 22.37 42.46
C ASP A 1156 16.37 21.88 43.78
N LEU A 1157 15.45 20.90 43.74
CA LEU A 1157 14.81 20.33 44.92
C LEU A 1157 15.76 19.41 45.71
N THR A 1158 16.58 18.60 45.04
CA THR A 1158 17.50 17.68 45.73
C THR A 1158 18.82 18.35 46.11
N LEU A 1159 19.57 18.86 45.14
CA LEU A 1159 20.92 19.39 45.31
C LEU A 1159 20.96 20.90 45.53
N GLY A 1160 19.87 21.62 45.26
CA GLY A 1160 19.83 23.07 45.42
C GLY A 1160 20.81 23.79 44.47
N PRO A 1161 21.34 24.97 44.85
CA PRO A 1161 22.08 25.86 43.95
C PRO A 1161 23.53 25.43 43.66
N ILE A 1162 23.89 24.17 43.96
CA ILE A 1162 25.25 23.61 43.79
C ILE A 1162 25.34 22.53 42.69
N TRP A 1163 24.24 22.17 42.02
CA TRP A 1163 24.33 21.25 40.89
C TRP A 1163 25.10 21.88 39.72
N THR A 1164 25.64 21.04 38.84
CA THR A 1164 26.46 21.45 37.68
C THR A 1164 25.99 20.73 36.43
N ARG A 1165 26.53 21.09 35.26
CA ARG A 1165 26.17 20.48 33.97
C ARG A 1165 26.17 18.94 34.04
N ARG A 1166 27.19 18.32 34.66
CA ARG A 1166 27.30 16.86 34.83
C ARG A 1166 26.12 16.23 35.57
N HIS A 1167 25.55 16.92 36.55
CA HIS A 1167 24.39 16.46 37.29
C HIS A 1167 23.13 16.51 36.42
N TRP A 1168 23.02 17.52 35.56
CA TRP A 1168 21.96 17.62 34.56
C TRP A 1168 22.14 16.62 33.40
N ASP A 1169 23.35 16.39 32.92
CA ASP A 1169 23.63 15.38 31.90
C ASP A 1169 23.25 13.98 32.43
N LEU A 1170 23.59 13.66 33.69
CA LEU A 1170 23.13 12.45 34.38
C LEU A 1170 21.60 12.40 34.52
N GLY A 1171 20.97 13.50 34.97
CA GLY A 1171 19.53 13.58 35.14
C GLY A 1171 18.76 13.42 33.84
N MET A 1172 19.26 13.98 32.74
CA MET A 1172 18.73 13.79 31.39
C MET A 1172 18.96 12.38 30.88
N ALA A 1173 20.14 11.79 31.09
CA ALA A 1173 20.43 10.41 30.69
C ALA A 1173 19.51 9.42 31.42
N LEU A 1174 19.22 9.63 32.70
CA LEU A 1174 18.29 8.83 33.49
C LEU A 1174 16.83 9.07 33.12
N LEU A 1175 16.41 10.33 33.00
CA LEU A 1175 15.01 10.64 32.69
C LEU A 1175 14.65 10.21 31.26
N THR A 1176 15.53 10.42 30.29
CA THR A 1176 15.27 10.21 28.86
C THR A 1176 15.88 8.92 28.28
N GLU A 1177 16.54 8.10 29.11
CA GLU A 1177 17.29 6.91 28.71
C GLU A 1177 18.24 7.20 27.52
N GLU A 1178 19.24 8.06 27.79
CA GLU A 1178 20.22 8.57 26.82
C GLU A 1178 19.59 9.22 25.56
N GLY A 1179 18.43 9.86 25.73
CA GLY A 1179 17.65 10.48 24.65
C GLY A 1179 16.81 9.51 23.82
N SER A 1180 16.91 8.19 24.05
CA SER A 1180 16.13 7.19 23.32
C SER A 1180 14.62 7.21 23.64
N ARG A 1181 14.25 7.78 24.80
CA ARG A 1181 12.88 7.87 25.29
C ARG A 1181 12.59 9.29 25.78
N PRO A 1182 11.99 10.19 24.97
CA PRO A 1182 11.58 11.51 25.43
C PRO A 1182 10.67 11.46 26.67
N TYR A 1183 10.61 12.57 27.42
CA TYR A 1183 9.72 12.73 28.57
C TYR A 1183 8.52 13.61 28.20
N PHE A 1184 7.33 13.25 28.68
CA PHE A 1184 6.12 14.06 28.53
C PHE A 1184 5.38 14.07 29.86
N ALA A 1185 5.03 15.24 30.39
CA ALA A 1185 4.37 15.36 31.69
C ALA A 1185 2.98 14.67 31.77
N TRP A 1186 2.32 14.46 30.63
CA TRP A 1186 1.03 13.76 30.51
C TRP A 1186 1.16 12.24 30.29
N ALA A 1187 2.37 11.69 30.13
CA ALA A 1187 2.55 10.26 29.89
C ALA A 1187 2.23 9.44 31.16
N PRO A 1188 1.60 8.24 31.05
CA PRO A 1188 1.29 7.41 32.22
C PRO A 1188 2.50 6.99 33.06
N ASP A 1189 3.72 7.01 32.50
CA ASP A 1189 4.97 6.69 33.19
C ASP A 1189 5.67 7.92 33.82
N ALA A 1190 5.15 9.14 33.64
CA ALA A 1190 5.82 10.38 34.03
C ALA A 1190 6.18 10.43 35.53
N GLU A 1191 5.23 10.11 36.41
CA GLU A 1191 5.45 10.08 37.87
C GLU A 1191 6.49 9.01 38.27
N GLN A 1192 6.45 7.84 37.65
CA GLN A 1192 7.42 6.76 37.89
C GLN A 1192 8.84 7.15 37.44
N ARG A 1193 8.97 7.90 36.34
CA ARG A 1193 10.26 8.42 35.84
C ARG A 1193 10.80 9.54 36.73
N LEU A 1194 9.97 10.48 37.17
CA LEU A 1194 10.36 11.51 38.15
C LEU A 1194 10.81 10.89 39.49
N ARG A 1195 10.10 9.86 39.98
CA ARG A 1195 10.51 9.10 41.17
C ARG A 1195 11.85 8.40 40.97
N SER A 1196 12.07 7.78 39.81
CA SER A 1196 13.31 7.08 39.50
C SER A 1196 14.51 8.04 39.40
N LEU A 1197 14.30 9.23 38.81
CA LEU A 1197 15.26 10.33 38.84
C LEU A 1197 15.53 10.80 40.28
N GLY A 1198 14.48 11.02 41.06
CA GLY A 1198 14.59 11.42 42.47
C GLY A 1198 15.40 10.44 43.32
N LYS A 1199 15.22 9.12 43.13
CA LYS A 1199 16.05 8.07 43.77
C LYS A 1199 17.53 8.26 43.44
N ALA A 1200 17.85 8.38 42.15
CA ALA A 1200 19.23 8.48 41.70
C ALA A 1200 19.91 9.76 42.22
N LEU A 1201 19.23 10.91 42.15
CA LEU A 1201 19.75 12.19 42.65
C LEU A 1201 19.92 12.18 44.18
N ALA A 1202 18.99 11.60 44.92
CA ALA A 1202 19.08 11.51 46.38
C ALA A 1202 20.14 10.51 46.88
N VAL A 1203 20.62 9.59 46.05
CA VAL A 1203 21.75 8.70 46.40
C VAL A 1203 23.11 9.41 46.27
N LEU A 1204 23.19 10.53 45.53
CA LEU A 1204 24.45 11.25 45.31
C LEU A 1204 25.05 11.81 46.62
N PRO A 1205 26.39 11.82 46.78
CA PRO A 1205 27.07 12.42 47.94
C PRO A 1205 26.61 13.85 48.25
N GLU A 1206 26.40 14.67 47.22
CA GLU A 1206 25.97 16.07 47.31
C GLU A 1206 24.59 16.24 47.99
N TYR A 1207 23.73 15.22 47.90
CA TYR A 1207 22.48 15.15 48.66
C TYR A 1207 22.67 14.68 50.11
N GLN A 1208 23.61 13.76 50.32
CA GLN A 1208 23.89 13.12 51.60
C GLN A 1208 24.70 14.02 52.56
N TYR A 1209 25.56 14.90 52.03
CA TYR A 1209 26.41 15.84 52.77
C TYR A 1209 25.91 17.29 52.72
N GLN A 1210 26.02 18.03 53.84
CA GLN A 1210 25.43 19.36 54.12
C GLN A 1210 26.41 20.36 54.74
#